data_AF-A0A399ECP1-F1
#
_entry.id   AF-A0A399ECP1-F1
#
_cell.length_a   1.000
_cell.length_b   1.000
_cell.length_c   1.000
_cell.angle_alpha   90.00
_cell.angle_beta   90.00
_cell.angle_gamma   90.00
#
_symmetry.space_group_name_H-M   'P 1'
#
loop_
_entity.id
_entity.type
_entity.pdbx_description
1 polymer ?
#
loop_
_entity_poly.entity_id
_entity_poly.type
_entity_poly.pdbx_seq_one_letter_code
_entity_poly.pdbx_strand_id
1 'polypeptide(L)'
;MQLAVQITRQNLGEPIALALEGNAPLTADLAPDGIAWSLNPNPAPGDSSTLTLQVGAYVPEGTYTLTVRGQAPGAPEATAPIVLRVRAAESEPWPLPGAGEVWAAVSAGLVGIAYGKDRFVAVGAVGTILTSRDGLTWERADSRTLRDLFGITYGAGRFVAVGDESTILFSPDGLTWEPVCAGTHGCYLGVTYGGGRFVAVGKGGTILTSLDGRTWEEVASGTDDALTGVTYGAGRFVAVGEEGTILASPNGLSWHRVSEGREELLGVAYGGGRFVAVGHGDTLLTSTDGLTWEALNLGATSTLRGVAHSGSRFVVVGDWGILLTSTDGLTWEEVPLGMTNALFGVVYGGNRFAAVGSGGTIVIVNDDLSWQVVRLGATEDLNGAAYGNGRFTAVGGVGTLLTSPDGLRWQRASSGTTELLTGVTYGEGRFVAVGSDILLISSDGLIWEQVPLEASAVLFGVTYGGGRFVAVGVFGSTLTSRDGLTWKQVASGSLQHLYAVTHGAGRFVAVGEEGTILTSTDGLNWQPVSLGTTQFLRGVAYGAGRFVAVGITRTILTSTDGLTWVPSEGTRDLYAIAYGGGRFVAVGEWGTILTSTDGLTWKEVPSGTMWGLHGVAYGGGRFVAVGKDGLILVSPPGP
;
A
#
# COMPACT_ATOMS: atom_id res chain seq x y z
N MET A 1 -7.27 20.55 -11.71
CA MET A 1 -8.72 20.91 -11.72
C MET A 1 -9.02 21.63 -13.03
N GLN A 2 -10.14 21.34 -13.69
CA GLN A 2 -10.57 22.01 -14.93
C GLN A 2 -11.90 22.71 -14.68
N LEU A 3 -11.99 24.01 -14.98
CA LEU A 3 -13.21 24.80 -14.86
C LEU A 3 -13.55 25.38 -16.23
N ALA A 4 -14.81 25.21 -16.67
CA ALA A 4 -15.32 25.83 -17.90
C ALA A 4 -16.38 26.86 -17.53
N VAL A 5 -16.20 28.10 -17.99
CA VAL A 5 -17.17 29.20 -17.81
C VAL A 5 -17.62 29.66 -19.18
N GLN A 6 -18.93 29.60 -19.43
CA GLN A 6 -19.51 30.10 -20.67
C GLN A 6 -19.78 31.60 -20.55
N ILE A 7 -19.23 32.38 -21.47
CA ILE A 7 -19.42 33.83 -21.52
C ILE A 7 -20.41 34.11 -22.63
N THR A 8 -21.60 34.62 -22.28
CA THR A 8 -22.67 34.96 -23.21
C THR A 8 -22.81 36.48 -23.34
N ARG A 9 -23.15 36.96 -24.54
CA ARG A 9 -23.41 38.38 -24.82
C ARG A 9 -24.73 38.56 -25.56
N GLN A 10 -25.27 39.78 -25.50
CA GLN A 10 -26.47 40.18 -26.21
C GLN A 10 -26.21 41.50 -26.96
N ASN A 11 -26.75 41.63 -28.19
CA ASN A 11 -26.77 42.84 -29.03
C ASN A 11 -25.45 43.28 -29.71
N LEU A 12 -24.77 42.39 -30.47
CA LEU A 12 -23.61 42.77 -31.30
C LEU A 12 -23.68 42.12 -32.70
N GLY A 13 -23.16 42.80 -33.73
CA GLY A 13 -23.23 42.36 -35.14
C GLY A 13 -21.89 41.98 -35.79
N GLU A 14 -20.78 42.04 -35.06
CA GLU A 14 -19.41 41.82 -35.58
C GLU A 14 -18.55 40.98 -34.60
N PRO A 15 -17.52 40.24 -35.08
CA PRO A 15 -16.65 39.42 -34.23
C PRO A 15 -15.81 40.21 -33.21
N ILE A 16 -15.58 39.61 -32.04
CA ILE A 16 -14.87 40.25 -30.91
C ILE A 16 -13.63 39.42 -30.54
N ALA A 17 -12.48 40.09 -30.38
CA ALA A 17 -11.29 39.46 -29.81
C ALA A 17 -11.42 39.36 -28.29
N LEU A 18 -11.18 38.16 -27.74
CA LEU A 18 -11.24 37.91 -26.30
C LEU A 18 -9.85 37.58 -25.75
N ALA A 19 -9.54 38.10 -24.57
CA ALA A 19 -8.28 37.84 -23.87
C ALA A 19 -8.52 37.72 -22.35
N LEU A 20 -7.57 37.10 -21.65
CA LEU A 20 -7.58 36.94 -20.20
C LEU A 20 -6.31 37.52 -19.59
N GLU A 21 -6.44 38.35 -18.56
CA GLU A 21 -5.33 38.92 -17.79
C GLU A 21 -5.44 38.58 -16.29
N GLY A 22 -4.30 38.48 -15.60
CA GLY A 22 -4.21 38.27 -14.14
C GLY A 22 -3.56 39.45 -13.41
N ASN A 23 -3.95 39.69 -12.15
CA ASN A 23 -3.43 40.79 -11.32
C ASN A 23 -2.41 40.30 -10.25
N ALA A 24 -1.12 40.07 -10.60
CA ALA A 24 0.10 40.21 -9.74
C ALA A 24 1.38 39.58 -10.35
N PRO A 25 2.60 40.08 -10.00
CA PRO A 25 3.39 40.98 -10.82
C PRO A 25 4.13 40.32 -12.02
N LEU A 26 3.74 40.77 -13.22
CA LEU A 26 4.50 41.04 -14.44
C LEU A 26 5.84 40.32 -14.71
N THR A 27 5.85 39.45 -15.73
CA THR A 27 6.46 39.77 -17.04
C THR A 27 5.68 39.12 -18.19
N ALA A 28 5.35 39.95 -19.20
CA ALA A 28 4.88 39.65 -20.56
C ALA A 28 3.75 38.61 -20.75
N ASP A 29 2.54 39.12 -21.03
CA ASP A 29 1.41 38.47 -21.72
C ASP A 29 1.22 36.98 -21.44
N LEU A 30 0.46 36.63 -20.38
CA LEU A 30 -0.42 35.45 -20.22
C LEU A 30 -0.77 35.25 -18.72
N ALA A 31 -1.73 34.38 -18.41
CA ALA A 31 -2.27 34.13 -17.07
C ALA A 31 -1.20 33.75 -16.02
N PRO A 32 -1.49 33.81 -14.71
CA PRO A 32 -0.51 33.49 -13.65
C PRO A 32 0.18 32.14 -13.89
N ASP A 33 1.49 32.06 -13.61
CA ASP A 33 2.28 30.84 -13.78
C ASP A 33 1.58 29.62 -13.18
N GLY A 34 1.39 28.58 -14.01
CA GLY A 34 0.69 27.36 -13.62
C GLY A 34 -0.82 27.36 -13.87
N ILE A 35 -1.43 28.44 -14.35
CA ILE A 35 -2.83 28.47 -14.81
C ILE A 35 -2.86 28.59 -16.34
N ALA A 36 -3.12 27.48 -17.03
CA ALA A 36 -3.35 27.50 -18.47
C ALA A 36 -4.81 27.91 -18.78
N TRP A 37 -5.02 28.61 -19.89
CA TRP A 37 -6.37 29.02 -20.31
C TRP A 37 -6.56 28.98 -21.82
N SER A 38 -7.82 28.87 -22.23
CA SER A 38 -8.22 29.01 -23.65
C SER A 38 -9.63 29.58 -23.77
N LEU A 39 -9.87 30.28 -24.87
CA LEU A 39 -11.17 30.81 -25.26
C LEU A 39 -11.55 30.20 -26.61
N ASN A 40 -12.71 29.55 -26.70
CA ASN A 40 -13.16 28.91 -27.93
C ASN A 40 -14.67 29.12 -28.15
N PRO A 41 -15.11 29.75 -29.27
CA PRO A 41 -14.27 30.35 -30.33
C PRO A 41 -13.62 31.69 -29.91
N ASN A 42 -12.44 31.99 -30.45
CA ASN A 42 -11.75 33.29 -30.33
C ASN A 42 -11.07 33.65 -31.68
N PRO A 43 -11.52 34.69 -32.41
CA PRO A 43 -12.54 35.68 -32.03
C PRO A 43 -13.95 35.09 -31.94
N ALA A 44 -14.78 35.63 -31.04
CA ALA A 44 -16.17 35.17 -30.82
C ALA A 44 -17.11 35.80 -31.88
N PRO A 45 -17.82 35.01 -32.71
CA PRO A 45 -18.47 35.50 -33.93
C PRO A 45 -19.93 35.96 -33.78
N GLY A 46 -20.53 35.93 -32.59
CA GLY A 46 -21.94 36.35 -32.45
C GLY A 46 -22.48 36.41 -31.03
N ASP A 47 -22.47 35.32 -30.26
CA ASP A 47 -23.25 35.27 -29.00
C ASP A 47 -22.53 34.69 -27.78
N SER A 48 -21.51 33.84 -27.96
CA SER A 48 -20.78 33.27 -26.81
C SER A 48 -19.38 32.74 -27.13
N SER A 49 -18.55 32.62 -26.09
CA SER A 49 -17.27 31.90 -26.10
C SER A 49 -17.09 31.20 -24.75
N THR A 50 -16.42 30.05 -24.74
CA THR A 50 -16.15 29.30 -23.52
C THR A 50 -14.72 29.55 -23.06
N LEU A 51 -14.57 30.08 -21.84
CA LEU A 51 -13.29 30.15 -21.15
C LEU A 51 -13.04 28.83 -20.41
N THR A 52 -11.96 28.14 -20.78
CA THR A 52 -11.47 26.98 -20.04
C THR A 52 -10.25 27.40 -19.23
N LEU A 53 -10.26 27.12 -17.92
CA LEU A 53 -9.14 27.33 -17.02
C LEU A 53 -8.63 25.97 -16.51
N GLN A 54 -7.33 25.75 -16.61
CA GLN A 54 -6.64 24.57 -16.10
C GLN A 54 -5.58 25.00 -15.08
N VAL A 55 -5.81 24.61 -13.82
CA VAL A 55 -4.92 24.94 -12.69
C VAL A 55 -3.95 23.78 -12.46
N GLY A 56 -2.65 24.06 -12.56
CA GLY A 56 -1.55 23.12 -12.33
C GLY A 56 -1.28 22.84 -10.85
N ALA A 57 -0.57 21.75 -10.57
CA ALA A 57 -0.36 21.22 -9.21
C ALA A 57 0.48 22.12 -8.28
N TYR A 58 1.18 23.12 -8.83
CA TYR A 58 2.08 24.01 -8.10
C TYR A 58 1.51 25.41 -7.88
N VAL A 59 0.26 25.68 -8.28
CA VAL A 59 -0.40 26.98 -8.06
C VAL A 59 -0.70 27.14 -6.58
N PRO A 60 -0.18 28.19 -5.90
CA PRO A 60 -0.42 28.41 -4.48
C PRO A 60 -1.91 28.52 -4.13
N GLU A 61 -2.25 28.18 -2.88
CA GLU A 61 -3.59 28.46 -2.36
C GLU A 61 -3.81 29.96 -2.26
N GLY A 62 -5.01 30.40 -2.65
CA GLY A 62 -5.30 31.83 -2.70
C GLY A 62 -6.51 32.16 -3.54
N THR A 63 -6.88 33.43 -3.48
CA THR A 63 -7.92 33.99 -4.35
C THR A 63 -7.24 34.80 -5.44
N TYR A 64 -7.39 34.35 -6.68
CA TYR A 64 -6.88 35.00 -7.88
C TYR A 64 -8.02 35.74 -8.55
N THR A 65 -7.81 37.04 -8.83
CA THR A 65 -8.75 37.82 -9.63
C THR A 65 -8.25 37.87 -11.06
N LEU A 66 -9.00 37.23 -11.96
CA LEU A 66 -8.75 37.22 -13.39
C LEU A 66 -9.71 38.22 -14.05
N THR A 67 -9.27 38.88 -15.12
CA THR A 67 -10.10 39.81 -15.88
C THR A 67 -10.22 39.32 -17.31
N VAL A 68 -11.45 39.08 -17.76
CA VAL A 68 -11.73 38.83 -19.18
C VAL A 68 -11.92 40.16 -19.88
N ARG A 69 -11.18 40.36 -20.97
CA ARG A 69 -11.29 41.52 -21.85
C ARG A 69 -11.94 41.12 -23.17
N GLY A 70 -12.80 41.99 -23.70
CA GLY A 70 -13.32 41.86 -25.04
C GLY A 70 -13.32 43.17 -25.79
N GLN A 71 -12.74 43.17 -27.00
CA GLN A 71 -12.58 44.33 -27.86
C GLN A 71 -13.24 44.08 -29.22
N ALA A 72 -14.19 44.95 -29.59
CA ALA A 72 -14.80 44.96 -30.93
C ALA A 72 -14.30 46.18 -31.73
N PRO A 73 -14.23 46.10 -33.07
CA PRO A 73 -13.85 47.24 -33.90
C PRO A 73 -14.79 48.43 -33.68
N GLY A 74 -14.26 49.60 -33.29
CA GLY A 74 -15.03 50.83 -33.11
C GLY A 74 -15.84 50.93 -31.80
N ALA A 75 -15.77 49.95 -30.90
CA ALA A 75 -16.44 49.97 -29.60
C ALA A 75 -15.43 50.11 -28.44
N PRO A 76 -15.82 50.68 -27.28
CA PRO A 76 -14.98 50.70 -26.09
C PRO A 76 -14.71 49.29 -25.56
N GLU A 77 -13.55 49.10 -24.95
CA GLU A 77 -13.18 47.84 -24.29
C GLU A 77 -14.17 47.52 -23.16
N ALA A 78 -14.61 46.27 -23.07
CA ALA A 78 -15.43 45.78 -21.97
C ALA A 78 -14.67 44.72 -21.16
N THR A 79 -14.71 44.84 -19.84
CA THR A 79 -14.03 43.95 -18.90
C THR A 79 -15.00 43.30 -17.92
N ALA A 80 -14.70 42.05 -17.53
CA ALA A 80 -15.46 41.32 -16.52
C ALA A 80 -14.52 40.57 -15.57
N PRO A 81 -14.63 40.75 -14.24
CA PRO A 81 -13.81 40.03 -13.29
C PRO A 81 -14.33 38.60 -13.05
N ILE A 82 -13.40 37.66 -12.94
CA ILE A 82 -13.62 36.27 -12.53
C ILE A 82 -12.78 36.01 -11.30
N VAL A 83 -13.42 35.58 -10.22
CA VAL A 83 -12.74 35.21 -8.98
C VAL A 83 -12.48 33.71 -8.99
N LEU A 84 -11.22 33.33 -9.12
CA LEU A 84 -10.78 31.94 -8.98
C LEU A 84 -10.27 31.73 -7.56
N ARG A 85 -10.90 30.82 -6.81
CA ARG A 85 -10.42 30.40 -5.49
C ARG A 85 -9.73 29.06 -5.62
N VAL A 86 -8.42 29.05 -5.36
CA VAL A 86 -7.61 27.83 -5.26
C VAL A 86 -7.47 27.50 -3.78
N ARG A 87 -7.88 26.29 -3.39
CA ARG A 87 -7.74 25.75 -2.04
C ARG A 87 -7.08 24.38 -2.14
N ALA A 88 -6.35 23.95 -1.11
CA ALA A 88 -6.05 22.54 -0.96
C ALA A 88 -7.36 21.74 -0.94
N ALA A 89 -7.34 20.53 -1.49
CA ALA A 89 -8.45 19.61 -1.31
C ALA A 89 -8.59 19.39 0.21
N GLU A 90 -9.68 19.89 0.79
CA GLU A 90 -9.98 19.71 2.21
C GLU A 90 -10.14 18.21 2.48
N SER A 91 -9.18 17.61 3.19
CA SER A 91 -9.46 16.44 4.01
C SER A 91 -10.19 16.93 5.25
N GLU A 92 -11.51 17.10 5.16
CA GLU A 92 -12.34 17.32 6.35
C GLU A 92 -12.29 16.06 7.23
N PRO A 93 -11.71 16.12 8.45
CA PRO A 93 -11.75 15.03 9.39
C PRO A 93 -13.04 15.16 10.21
N TRP A 94 -13.99 14.25 10.01
CA TRP A 94 -15.07 14.11 10.99
C TRP A 94 -14.53 13.46 12.27
N PRO A 95 -14.84 14.02 13.46
CA PRO A 95 -14.35 13.49 14.73
C PRO A 95 -15.23 12.32 15.17
N LEU A 96 -14.64 11.15 15.36
CA LEU A 96 -15.19 10.17 16.30
C LEU A 96 -14.59 10.48 17.69
N PRO A 97 -15.40 10.55 18.76
CA PRO A 97 -14.85 10.65 20.11
C PRO A 97 -14.08 9.36 20.42
N GLY A 98 -12.75 9.47 20.54
CA GLY A 98 -11.91 8.40 21.10
C GLY A 98 -11.03 7.58 20.15
N ALA A 99 -10.95 7.89 18.85
CA ALA A 99 -10.04 7.20 17.93
C ALA A 99 -8.61 7.75 18.05
N GLY A 100 -7.67 6.90 18.47
CA GLY A 100 -6.23 7.17 18.46
C GLY A 100 -5.66 7.26 17.03
N GLU A 101 -4.40 7.67 16.93
CA GLU A 101 -3.64 7.69 15.67
C GLU A 101 -3.74 6.34 14.93
N VAL A 102 -3.86 6.36 13.60
CA VAL A 102 -3.94 5.14 12.78
C VAL A 102 -2.84 5.20 11.73
N TRP A 103 -2.04 4.13 11.64
CA TRP A 103 -0.95 3.97 10.67
C TRP A 103 -1.45 3.23 9.43
N ALA A 104 -0.97 3.60 8.23
CA ALA A 104 -1.40 2.99 6.96
C ALA A 104 -0.38 1.99 6.40
N ALA A 105 -0.84 0.81 5.95
CA ALA A 105 0.00 -0.25 5.38
C ALA A 105 0.20 -0.13 3.86
N VAL A 106 1.41 -0.48 3.38
CA VAL A 106 1.83 -0.32 1.98
C VAL A 106 1.94 -1.66 1.20
N SER A 107 1.95 -2.83 1.88
CA SER A 107 1.84 -4.18 1.26
C SER A 107 0.78 -5.03 1.97
N ALA A 108 -0.27 -5.44 1.25
CA ALA A 108 -1.39 -6.22 1.77
C ALA A 108 -1.80 -7.28 0.76
N GLY A 109 -2.31 -8.43 1.21
CA GLY A 109 -2.81 -9.48 0.32
C GLY A 109 -3.93 -8.95 -0.59
N LEU A 110 -3.85 -9.24 -1.89
CA LEU A 110 -4.86 -8.84 -2.87
C LEU A 110 -5.74 -10.04 -3.19
N VAL A 111 -7.05 -9.85 -3.18
CA VAL A 111 -8.04 -10.93 -3.28
C VAL A 111 -8.83 -10.82 -4.57
N GLY A 112 -9.38 -9.63 -4.84
CA GLY A 112 -10.22 -9.38 -6.01
C GLY A 112 -9.53 -8.50 -7.05
N ILE A 113 -9.85 -8.70 -8.32
CA ILE A 113 -9.40 -7.83 -9.41
C ILE A 113 -10.46 -7.69 -10.49
N ALA A 114 -10.64 -6.48 -11.02
CA ALA A 114 -11.55 -6.18 -12.13
C ALA A 114 -10.86 -5.29 -13.17
N TYR A 115 -11.40 -5.31 -14.40
CA TYR A 115 -10.98 -4.42 -15.47
C TYR A 115 -12.16 -3.63 -16.05
N GLY A 116 -11.99 -2.32 -16.23
CA GLY A 116 -13.00 -1.43 -16.78
C GLY A 116 -12.45 -0.01 -16.96
N LYS A 117 -13.06 0.78 -17.86
CA LYS A 117 -12.56 2.13 -18.21
C LYS A 117 -11.04 2.18 -18.43
N ASP A 118 -10.55 1.24 -19.22
CA ASP A 118 -9.12 1.09 -19.55
C ASP A 118 -8.21 1.00 -18.32
N ARG A 119 -8.68 0.25 -17.32
CA ARG A 119 -7.97 0.13 -16.06
C ARG A 119 -8.25 -1.15 -15.29
N PHE A 120 -7.17 -1.73 -14.76
CA PHE A 120 -7.22 -2.73 -13.71
C PHE A 120 -7.44 -2.06 -12.35
N VAL A 121 -8.26 -2.70 -11.53
CA VAL A 121 -8.44 -2.34 -10.13
C VAL A 121 -8.35 -3.62 -9.31
N ALA A 122 -7.36 -3.69 -8.42
CA ALA A 122 -7.19 -4.80 -7.49
C ALA A 122 -7.58 -4.34 -6.08
N VAL A 123 -8.23 -5.21 -5.33
CA VAL A 123 -8.69 -4.95 -3.96
C VAL A 123 -8.20 -6.03 -3.02
N GLY A 124 -8.06 -5.71 -1.73
CA GLY A 124 -7.56 -6.67 -0.76
C GLY A 124 -7.62 -6.21 0.68
N ALA A 125 -6.72 -6.77 1.48
CA ALA A 125 -6.71 -6.57 2.93
C ALA A 125 -6.48 -5.10 3.32
N VAL A 126 -7.02 -4.71 4.47
CA VAL A 126 -6.91 -3.38 5.07
C VAL A 126 -7.38 -2.27 4.11
N GLY A 127 -8.52 -2.50 3.44
CA GLY A 127 -9.10 -1.56 2.48
C GLY A 127 -8.18 -1.24 1.31
N THR A 128 -7.24 -2.12 0.96
CA THR A 128 -6.29 -1.85 -0.11
C THR A 128 -7.00 -1.81 -1.45
N ILE A 129 -6.81 -0.72 -2.20
CA ILE A 129 -7.21 -0.60 -3.59
C ILE A 129 -6.01 -0.14 -4.40
N LEU A 130 -5.65 -0.92 -5.41
CA LEU A 130 -4.61 -0.59 -6.37
C LEU A 130 -5.20 -0.46 -7.77
N THR A 131 -4.63 0.42 -8.56
CA THR A 131 -5.17 0.77 -9.86
C THR A 131 -4.05 0.89 -10.90
N SER A 132 -4.29 0.40 -12.11
CA SER A 132 -3.26 0.37 -13.15
C SER A 132 -3.88 0.41 -14.54
N ARG A 133 -3.36 1.27 -15.44
CA ARG A 133 -3.82 1.30 -16.84
C ARG A 133 -3.17 0.22 -17.71
N ASP A 134 -1.96 -0.18 -17.38
CA ASP A 134 -1.12 -1.09 -18.17
C ASP A 134 -0.95 -2.48 -17.52
N GLY A 135 -1.42 -2.66 -16.28
CA GLY A 135 -1.20 -3.85 -15.46
C GLY A 135 0.23 -3.98 -14.92
N LEU A 136 1.12 -3.02 -15.21
CA LEU A 136 2.54 -3.06 -14.84
C LEU A 136 2.86 -2.00 -13.78
N THR A 137 2.28 -0.82 -13.95
CA THR A 137 2.44 0.32 -13.06
C THR A 137 1.17 0.47 -12.24
N TRP A 138 1.26 0.22 -10.93
CA TRP A 138 0.12 0.25 -10.03
C TRP A 138 0.23 1.40 -9.04
N GLU A 139 -0.89 2.07 -8.81
CA GLU A 139 -1.02 3.17 -7.87
C GLU A 139 -2.08 2.85 -6.83
N ARG A 140 -1.89 3.27 -5.58
CA ARG A 140 -2.89 3.08 -4.52
C ARG A 140 -3.96 4.16 -4.62
N ALA A 141 -5.23 3.75 -4.53
CA ALA A 141 -6.38 4.63 -4.36
C ALA A 141 -6.83 4.63 -2.89
N ASP A 142 -7.36 5.76 -2.42
CA ASP A 142 -7.99 5.85 -1.09
C ASP A 142 -9.37 5.19 -1.15
N SER A 143 -9.54 4.11 -0.39
CA SER A 143 -10.77 3.32 -0.33
C SER A 143 -11.80 3.87 0.65
N ARG A 144 -11.42 4.83 1.51
CA ARG A 144 -12.24 5.35 2.61
C ARG A 144 -12.60 4.31 3.69
N THR A 145 -11.92 3.16 3.72
CA THR A 145 -12.15 2.11 4.71
C THR A 145 -10.85 1.38 5.04
N LEU A 146 -10.82 0.70 6.19
CA LEU A 146 -9.74 -0.22 6.59
C LEU A 146 -10.23 -1.67 6.63
N ARG A 147 -11.45 -1.93 6.19
CA ARG A 147 -12.01 -3.29 6.12
C ARG A 147 -11.47 -4.04 4.92
N ASP A 148 -11.32 -5.35 5.07
CA ASP A 148 -10.85 -6.21 3.99
C ASP A 148 -11.87 -6.21 2.85
N LEU A 149 -11.36 -6.10 1.62
CA LEU A 149 -12.13 -6.17 0.39
C LEU A 149 -11.85 -7.51 -0.29
N PHE A 150 -12.90 -8.25 -0.62
CA PHE A 150 -12.80 -9.61 -1.15
C PHE A 150 -13.19 -9.70 -2.63
N GLY A 151 -14.24 -8.97 -3.04
CA GLY A 151 -14.76 -9.00 -4.40
C GLY A 151 -14.76 -7.62 -5.05
N ILE A 152 -14.57 -7.57 -6.36
CA ILE A 152 -14.73 -6.36 -7.16
C ILE A 152 -15.24 -6.70 -8.56
N THR A 153 -16.12 -5.86 -9.11
CA THR A 153 -16.59 -5.97 -10.49
C THR A 153 -16.65 -4.61 -11.18
N TYR A 154 -16.69 -4.63 -12.51
CA TYR A 154 -17.00 -3.45 -13.32
C TYR A 154 -18.22 -3.74 -14.19
N GLY A 155 -19.20 -2.85 -14.14
CA GLY A 155 -20.46 -2.99 -14.85
C GLY A 155 -21.23 -1.67 -14.87
N ALA A 156 -22.17 -1.48 -15.79
CA ALA A 156 -22.95 -0.23 -15.87
C ALA A 156 -22.11 1.08 -15.78
N GLY A 157 -20.88 1.07 -16.29
CA GLY A 157 -19.98 2.22 -16.29
C GLY A 157 -19.25 2.54 -14.97
N ARG A 158 -19.28 1.64 -13.98
CA ARG A 158 -18.75 1.86 -12.62
C ARG A 158 -18.07 0.60 -12.05
N PHE A 159 -17.21 0.79 -11.07
CA PHE A 159 -16.67 -0.26 -10.21
C PHE A 159 -17.51 -0.37 -8.93
N VAL A 160 -17.65 -1.61 -8.46
CA VAL A 160 -18.24 -1.95 -7.16
C VAL A 160 -17.32 -2.95 -6.48
N ALA A 161 -16.84 -2.62 -5.29
CA ALA A 161 -16.07 -3.52 -4.44
C ALA A 161 -16.87 -3.90 -3.19
N VAL A 162 -16.71 -5.13 -2.71
CA VAL A 162 -17.41 -5.68 -1.54
C VAL A 162 -16.43 -6.34 -0.59
N GLY A 163 -16.75 -6.34 0.70
CA GLY A 163 -15.81 -6.77 1.74
C GLY A 163 -16.47 -7.14 3.07
N ASP A 164 -15.64 -7.18 4.11
CA ASP A 164 -16.07 -7.57 5.46
C ASP A 164 -16.90 -6.48 6.16
N GLU A 165 -17.60 -6.86 7.23
CA GLU A 165 -18.44 -5.98 8.05
C GLU A 165 -19.40 -5.10 7.23
N SER A 166 -20.01 -5.68 6.20
CA SER A 166 -21.00 -5.07 5.31
C SER A 166 -20.43 -3.95 4.43
N THR A 167 -19.13 -4.01 4.14
CA THR A 167 -18.45 -3.02 3.31
C THR A 167 -18.86 -3.18 1.84
N ILE A 168 -19.45 -2.12 1.27
CA ILE A 168 -19.61 -1.94 -0.18
C ILE A 168 -19.01 -0.59 -0.55
N LEU A 169 -18.15 -0.57 -1.56
CA LEU A 169 -17.57 0.65 -2.10
C LEU A 169 -17.97 0.82 -3.56
N PHE A 170 -18.29 2.05 -3.94
CA PHE A 170 -18.59 2.45 -5.30
C PHE A 170 -17.44 3.31 -5.84
N SER A 171 -17.14 3.16 -7.14
CA SER A 171 -16.30 4.12 -7.85
C SER A 171 -16.73 4.32 -9.31
N PRO A 172 -16.83 5.55 -9.82
CA PRO A 172 -17.13 5.78 -11.22
C PRO A 172 -15.90 5.56 -12.12
N ASP A 173 -14.69 5.53 -11.57
CA ASP A 173 -13.45 5.60 -12.34
C ASP A 173 -12.29 4.73 -11.81
N GLY A 174 -12.47 4.04 -10.68
CA GLY A 174 -11.45 3.23 -10.03
C GLY A 174 -10.39 4.03 -9.26
N LEU A 175 -10.48 5.37 -9.23
CA LEU A 175 -9.60 6.25 -8.43
C LEU A 175 -10.32 6.78 -7.19
N THR A 176 -11.57 7.18 -7.36
CA THR A 176 -12.36 7.86 -6.34
C THR A 176 -13.39 6.91 -5.79
N TRP A 177 -13.28 6.58 -4.50
CA TRP A 177 -14.13 5.59 -3.85
C TRP A 177 -15.03 6.23 -2.80
N GLU A 178 -16.28 5.78 -2.77
CA GLU A 178 -17.27 6.18 -1.78
C GLU A 178 -17.87 4.92 -1.10
N PRO A 179 -17.97 4.88 0.24
CA PRO A 179 -18.71 3.85 0.93
C PRO A 179 -20.21 3.92 0.64
N VAL A 180 -20.83 2.76 0.50
CA VAL A 180 -22.27 2.60 0.25
C VAL A 180 -22.88 1.82 1.41
N CYS A 181 -23.91 2.39 2.06
CA CYS A 181 -24.65 1.70 3.11
C CYS A 181 -25.78 0.84 2.51
N ALA A 182 -25.65 -0.48 2.56
CA ALA A 182 -26.70 -1.41 2.13
C ALA A 182 -27.81 -1.63 3.17
N GLY A 183 -27.62 -1.19 4.43
CA GLY A 183 -28.59 -1.41 5.52
C GLY A 183 -28.72 -2.87 5.98
N THR A 184 -27.84 -3.75 5.50
CA THR A 184 -27.75 -5.16 5.87
C THR A 184 -26.47 -5.42 6.65
N HIS A 185 -26.39 -6.58 7.31
CA HIS A 185 -25.20 -7.00 8.06
C HIS A 185 -24.64 -8.28 7.44
N GLY A 186 -23.40 -8.29 6.96
CA GLY A 186 -22.81 -9.49 6.36
C GLY A 186 -21.36 -9.35 5.92
N CYS A 187 -20.74 -10.48 5.56
CA CYS A 187 -19.41 -10.54 4.97
C CYS A 187 -19.57 -10.93 3.50
N TYR A 188 -19.25 -10.02 2.58
CA TYR A 188 -19.50 -10.20 1.15
C TYR A 188 -18.22 -10.65 0.45
N LEU A 189 -18.28 -11.78 -0.25
CA LEU A 189 -17.10 -12.47 -0.81
C LEU A 189 -16.97 -12.27 -2.33
N GLY A 190 -18.09 -12.21 -3.05
CA GLY A 190 -18.11 -12.09 -4.50
C GLY A 190 -19.11 -11.05 -4.99
N VAL A 191 -18.83 -10.44 -6.14
CA VAL A 191 -19.75 -9.50 -6.80
C VAL A 191 -19.62 -9.59 -8.32
N THR A 192 -20.74 -9.52 -9.03
CA THR A 192 -20.77 -9.52 -10.50
C THR A 192 -21.81 -8.53 -11.04
N TYR A 193 -21.71 -8.22 -12.32
CA TYR A 193 -22.71 -7.46 -13.07
C TYR A 193 -23.08 -8.20 -14.36
N GLY A 194 -24.38 -8.37 -14.58
CA GLY A 194 -24.91 -9.02 -15.77
C GLY A 194 -26.42 -8.85 -15.85
N GLY A 195 -27.03 -9.05 -17.01
CA GLY A 195 -28.49 -8.90 -17.18
C GLY A 195 -29.06 -7.55 -16.73
N GLY A 196 -28.24 -6.49 -16.63
CA GLY A 196 -28.64 -5.17 -16.13
C GLY A 196 -28.62 -5.00 -14.60
N ARG A 197 -28.01 -5.92 -13.84
CA ARG A 197 -28.06 -5.95 -12.38
C ARG A 197 -26.71 -6.37 -11.77
N PHE A 198 -26.34 -5.73 -10.66
CA PHE A 198 -25.30 -6.17 -9.75
C PHE A 198 -25.85 -7.23 -8.80
N VAL A 199 -25.05 -8.27 -8.56
CA VAL A 199 -25.33 -9.30 -7.56
C VAL A 199 -24.08 -9.45 -6.71
N ALA A 200 -24.22 -9.30 -5.39
CA ALA A 200 -23.18 -9.59 -4.41
C ALA A 200 -23.58 -10.81 -3.59
N VAL A 201 -22.61 -11.67 -3.27
CA VAL A 201 -22.81 -12.92 -2.53
C VAL A 201 -21.83 -13.01 -1.36
N GLY A 202 -22.16 -13.75 -0.31
CA GLY A 202 -21.31 -13.83 0.87
C GLY A 202 -21.64 -14.94 1.86
N LYS A 203 -21.11 -14.82 3.08
CA LYS A 203 -21.31 -15.78 4.17
C LYS A 203 -22.78 -15.93 4.55
N GLY A 204 -23.14 -17.10 5.09
CA GLY A 204 -24.51 -17.38 5.54
C GLY A 204 -25.53 -17.38 4.40
N GLY A 205 -25.13 -17.76 3.19
CA GLY A 205 -25.99 -17.73 2.01
C GLY A 205 -26.45 -16.34 1.57
N THR A 206 -25.78 -15.27 2.01
CA THR A 206 -26.22 -13.89 1.71
C THR A 206 -26.20 -13.62 0.21
N ILE A 207 -27.29 -13.06 -0.34
CA ILE A 207 -27.36 -12.51 -1.70
C ILE A 207 -27.95 -11.10 -1.64
N LEU A 208 -27.23 -10.12 -2.18
CA LEU A 208 -27.73 -8.77 -2.39
C LEU A 208 -27.82 -8.46 -3.88
N THR A 209 -28.79 -7.65 -4.28
CA THR A 209 -28.87 -7.15 -5.65
C THR A 209 -29.04 -5.64 -5.74
N SER A 210 -28.56 -5.06 -6.84
CA SER A 210 -28.67 -3.64 -7.09
C SER A 210 -28.74 -3.35 -8.59
N LEU A 211 -29.52 -2.36 -9.00
CA LEU A 211 -29.54 -1.88 -10.38
C LEU A 211 -28.45 -0.84 -10.66
N ASP A 212 -27.99 -0.13 -9.62
CA ASP A 212 -27.10 1.03 -9.75
C ASP A 212 -25.77 0.89 -8.97
N GLY A 213 -25.60 -0.20 -8.21
CA GLY A 213 -24.45 -0.44 -7.35
C GLY A 213 -24.45 0.39 -6.06
N ARG A 214 -25.52 1.14 -5.76
CA ARG A 214 -25.65 2.00 -4.59
C ARG A 214 -26.81 1.60 -3.69
N THR A 215 -27.98 1.33 -4.27
CA THR A 215 -29.13 0.85 -3.51
C THR A 215 -29.17 -0.67 -3.60
N TRP A 216 -29.05 -1.34 -2.47
CA TRP A 216 -28.97 -2.80 -2.38
C TRP A 216 -30.17 -3.38 -1.67
N GLU A 217 -30.65 -4.50 -2.17
CA GLU A 217 -31.76 -5.26 -1.61
C GLU A 217 -31.32 -6.71 -1.39
N GLU A 218 -31.63 -7.25 -0.21
CA GLU A 218 -31.38 -8.65 0.11
C GLU A 218 -32.41 -9.57 -0.57
N VAL A 219 -31.91 -10.68 -1.11
CA VAL A 219 -32.70 -11.67 -1.82
C VAL A 219 -32.47 -13.04 -1.17
N ALA A 220 -33.55 -13.77 -0.91
CA ALA A 220 -33.46 -15.11 -0.37
C ALA A 220 -32.71 -16.04 -1.35
N SER A 221 -31.63 -16.65 -0.86
CA SER A 221 -30.83 -17.65 -1.58
C SER A 221 -31.41 -19.05 -1.48
N GLY A 222 -32.11 -19.34 -0.38
CA GLY A 222 -32.62 -20.69 -0.06
C GLY A 222 -31.57 -21.64 0.52
N THR A 223 -30.43 -21.11 0.98
CA THR A 223 -29.36 -21.88 1.65
C THR A 223 -28.68 -21.02 2.71
N ASP A 224 -28.05 -21.64 3.70
CA ASP A 224 -27.19 -20.96 4.68
C ASP A 224 -25.69 -21.13 4.36
N ASP A 225 -25.35 -21.95 3.36
CA ASP A 225 -23.96 -22.20 2.92
C ASP A 225 -23.32 -20.89 2.43
N ALA A 226 -22.05 -20.63 2.80
CA ALA A 226 -21.39 -19.41 2.32
C ALA A 226 -21.21 -19.44 0.79
N LEU A 227 -21.53 -18.33 0.14
CA LEU A 227 -21.37 -18.15 -1.30
C LEU A 227 -20.10 -17.34 -1.56
N THR A 228 -19.16 -17.93 -2.29
CA THR A 228 -17.78 -17.43 -2.47
C THR A 228 -17.62 -16.69 -3.80
N GLY A 229 -18.34 -17.12 -4.84
CA GLY A 229 -18.22 -16.59 -6.19
C GLY A 229 -19.56 -16.47 -6.90
N VAL A 230 -19.67 -15.49 -7.81
CA VAL A 230 -20.85 -15.31 -8.66
C VAL A 230 -20.46 -14.81 -10.04
N THR A 231 -21.14 -15.29 -11.08
CA THR A 231 -20.94 -14.86 -12.46
C THR A 231 -22.27 -14.75 -13.23
N TYR A 232 -22.25 -14.11 -14.40
CA TYR A 232 -23.38 -14.06 -15.32
C TYR A 232 -22.97 -14.56 -16.71
N GLY A 233 -23.74 -15.49 -17.26
CA GLY A 233 -23.46 -16.16 -18.52
C GLY A 233 -24.69 -16.89 -19.02
N ALA A 234 -24.75 -17.22 -20.32
CA ALA A 234 -25.90 -17.95 -20.90
C ALA A 234 -27.30 -17.42 -20.49
N GLY A 235 -27.42 -16.11 -20.27
CA GLY A 235 -28.68 -15.47 -19.84
C GLY A 235 -29.08 -15.67 -18.38
N ARG A 236 -28.15 -16.06 -17.49
CA ARG A 236 -28.41 -16.29 -16.06
C ARG A 236 -27.23 -15.96 -15.18
N PHE A 237 -27.51 -15.75 -13.91
CA PHE A 237 -26.54 -15.75 -12.82
C PHE A 237 -26.30 -17.16 -12.30
N VAL A 238 -25.06 -17.44 -11.94
CA VAL A 238 -24.63 -18.65 -11.23
C VAL A 238 -23.81 -18.21 -10.03
N ALA A 239 -24.19 -18.66 -8.84
CA ALA A 239 -23.43 -18.46 -7.59
C ALA A 239 -22.92 -19.82 -7.10
N VAL A 240 -21.69 -19.84 -6.59
CA VAL A 240 -21.02 -21.05 -6.09
C VAL A 240 -20.52 -20.82 -4.65
N GLY A 241 -20.33 -21.89 -3.89
CA GLY A 241 -19.95 -21.76 -2.48
C GLY A 241 -19.55 -23.04 -1.76
N GLU A 242 -19.58 -22.97 -0.43
CA GLU A 242 -19.32 -24.06 0.52
C GLU A 242 -20.21 -25.28 0.25
N GLU A 243 -19.74 -26.46 0.67
CA GLU A 243 -20.45 -27.74 0.49
C GLU A 243 -20.84 -28.03 -0.97
N GLY A 244 -20.03 -27.52 -1.92
CA GLY A 244 -20.25 -27.60 -3.36
C GLY A 244 -21.58 -27.01 -3.82
N THR A 245 -22.07 -25.99 -3.12
CA THR A 245 -23.30 -25.29 -3.45
C THR A 245 -23.19 -24.63 -4.83
N ILE A 246 -24.17 -24.87 -5.69
CA ILE A 246 -24.38 -24.09 -6.91
C ILE A 246 -25.84 -23.63 -6.94
N LEU A 247 -26.04 -22.32 -7.05
CA LEU A 247 -27.34 -21.69 -7.24
C LEU A 247 -27.41 -21.06 -8.63
N ALA A 248 -28.57 -21.15 -9.27
CA ALA A 248 -28.83 -20.49 -10.55
C ALA A 248 -30.01 -19.52 -10.45
N SER A 249 -29.93 -18.41 -11.17
CA SER A 249 -31.01 -17.44 -11.27
C SER A 249 -31.07 -16.78 -12.64
N PRO A 250 -32.22 -16.76 -13.33
CA PRO A 250 -32.34 -16.05 -14.61
C PRO A 250 -32.25 -14.52 -14.46
N ASN A 251 -32.50 -13.97 -13.27
CA ASN A 251 -32.68 -12.53 -13.08
C ASN A 251 -32.00 -11.96 -11.81
N GLY A 252 -31.37 -12.80 -10.99
CA GLY A 252 -30.73 -12.43 -9.72
C GLY A 252 -31.71 -12.27 -8.55
N LEU A 253 -33.02 -12.39 -8.78
CA LEU A 253 -34.07 -12.19 -7.77
C LEU A 253 -34.71 -13.49 -7.28
N SER A 254 -34.57 -14.57 -8.03
CA SER A 254 -35.12 -15.88 -7.67
C SER A 254 -34.07 -16.94 -7.92
N TRP A 255 -33.61 -17.55 -6.84
CA TRP A 255 -32.53 -18.52 -6.85
C TRP A 255 -33.07 -19.92 -6.57
N HIS A 256 -32.48 -20.90 -7.22
CA HIS A 256 -32.72 -22.30 -6.93
C HIS A 256 -31.39 -23.04 -6.96
N ARG A 257 -31.26 -24.01 -6.05
CA ARG A 257 -30.09 -24.88 -5.98
C ARG A 257 -30.14 -25.87 -7.14
N VAL A 258 -29.02 -26.00 -7.86
CA VAL A 258 -28.89 -26.86 -9.05
C VAL A 258 -27.94 -28.03 -8.87
N SER A 259 -27.12 -28.02 -7.81
CA SER A 259 -26.30 -29.17 -7.41
C SER A 259 -26.28 -29.34 -5.89
N GLU A 260 -26.10 -30.58 -5.45
CA GLU A 260 -25.70 -30.94 -4.09
C GLU A 260 -24.26 -31.45 -4.16
N GLY A 261 -23.37 -30.86 -3.35
CA GLY A 261 -21.94 -30.81 -3.63
C GLY A 261 -21.15 -32.10 -3.41
N ARG A 262 -19.84 -31.96 -3.65
CA ARG A 262 -18.79 -32.92 -3.28
C ARG A 262 -17.64 -32.27 -2.51
N GLU A 263 -17.28 -31.01 -2.82
CA GLU A 263 -16.24 -30.18 -2.16
C GLU A 263 -16.54 -28.67 -2.37
N GLU A 264 -15.95 -27.78 -1.55
CA GLU A 264 -16.15 -26.31 -1.63
C GLU A 264 -15.71 -25.71 -2.97
N LEU A 265 -16.54 -24.82 -3.53
CA LEU A 265 -16.25 -24.04 -4.73
C LEU A 265 -15.87 -22.61 -4.35
N LEU A 266 -14.86 -22.05 -5.02
CA LEU A 266 -14.27 -20.75 -4.70
C LEU A 266 -14.43 -19.70 -5.80
N GLY A 267 -14.53 -20.14 -7.07
CA GLY A 267 -14.59 -19.23 -8.21
C GLY A 267 -15.42 -19.80 -9.35
N VAL A 268 -16.02 -18.91 -10.14
CA VAL A 268 -16.80 -19.29 -11.32
C VAL A 268 -16.71 -18.21 -12.41
N ALA A 269 -16.56 -18.62 -13.66
CA ALA A 269 -16.58 -17.73 -14.82
C ALA A 269 -17.34 -18.36 -15.99
N TYR A 270 -17.80 -17.50 -16.90
CA TYR A 270 -18.44 -17.91 -18.15
C TYR A 270 -17.68 -17.34 -19.35
N GLY A 271 -17.47 -18.17 -20.37
CA GLY A 271 -16.76 -17.81 -21.59
C GLY A 271 -16.83 -18.92 -22.62
N GLY A 272 -16.72 -18.58 -23.92
CA GLY A 272 -16.72 -19.60 -24.97
C GLY A 272 -17.96 -20.49 -25.03
N GLY A 273 -19.08 -20.07 -24.43
CA GLY A 273 -20.31 -20.88 -24.32
C GLY A 273 -20.36 -21.83 -23.12
N ARG A 274 -19.43 -21.72 -22.16
CA ARG A 274 -19.29 -22.65 -21.03
C ARG A 274 -19.03 -21.90 -19.71
N PHE A 275 -19.62 -22.39 -18.64
CA PHE A 275 -19.26 -22.09 -17.27
C PHE A 275 -18.14 -23.02 -16.80
N VAL A 276 -17.17 -22.45 -16.10
CA VAL A 276 -16.13 -23.19 -15.37
C VAL A 276 -16.19 -22.75 -13.92
N ALA A 277 -16.40 -23.69 -13.01
CA ALA A 277 -16.33 -23.47 -11.56
C ALA A 277 -15.14 -24.23 -10.97
N VAL A 278 -14.45 -23.62 -10.03
CA VAL A 278 -13.20 -24.13 -9.44
C VAL A 278 -13.25 -24.10 -7.92
N GLY A 279 -12.53 -24.99 -7.25
CA GLY A 279 -12.61 -25.12 -5.80
C GLY A 279 -11.50 -25.92 -5.13
N HIS A 280 -11.79 -26.38 -3.92
CA HIS A 280 -10.87 -27.15 -3.08
C HIS A 280 -10.51 -28.50 -3.69
N GLY A 281 -9.30 -28.97 -3.36
CA GLY A 281 -8.89 -30.35 -3.62
C GLY A 281 -8.74 -30.74 -5.09
N ASP A 282 -8.55 -29.78 -6.00
CA ASP A 282 -8.53 -29.90 -7.48
C ASP A 282 -9.89 -29.80 -8.20
N THR A 283 -10.95 -29.53 -7.45
CA THR A 283 -12.32 -29.49 -8.00
C THR A 283 -12.44 -28.51 -9.17
N LEU A 284 -12.80 -29.03 -10.34
CA LEU A 284 -13.18 -28.28 -11.53
C LEU A 284 -14.48 -28.84 -12.10
N LEU A 285 -15.50 -27.98 -12.23
CA LEU A 285 -16.80 -28.33 -12.80
C LEU A 285 -17.06 -27.50 -14.06
N THR A 286 -17.74 -28.08 -15.03
CA THR A 286 -18.15 -27.36 -16.24
C THR A 286 -19.63 -27.53 -16.53
N SER A 287 -20.21 -26.52 -17.19
CA SER A 287 -21.61 -26.52 -17.61
C SER A 287 -21.80 -25.64 -18.84
N THR A 288 -22.71 -25.97 -19.75
CA THR A 288 -23.06 -25.08 -20.88
C THR A 288 -24.28 -24.22 -20.59
N ASP A 289 -25.10 -24.61 -19.61
CA ASP A 289 -26.39 -23.98 -19.29
C ASP A 289 -26.47 -23.43 -17.86
N GLY A 290 -25.46 -23.69 -17.02
CA GLY A 290 -25.42 -23.31 -15.61
C GLY A 290 -26.40 -24.08 -14.72
N LEU A 291 -27.00 -25.16 -15.23
CA LEU A 291 -27.93 -26.05 -14.51
C LEU A 291 -27.36 -27.45 -14.37
N THR A 292 -26.77 -27.96 -15.45
CA THR A 292 -26.24 -29.32 -15.52
C THR A 292 -24.72 -29.24 -15.46
N TRP A 293 -24.12 -29.87 -14.45
CA TRP A 293 -22.69 -29.76 -14.17
C TRP A 293 -21.99 -31.09 -14.28
N GLU A 294 -20.83 -31.07 -14.92
CA GLU A 294 -19.94 -32.22 -15.08
C GLU A 294 -18.61 -31.93 -14.39
N ALA A 295 -18.16 -32.87 -13.55
CA ALA A 295 -16.86 -32.78 -12.89
C ALA A 295 -15.74 -33.26 -13.81
N LEU A 296 -14.65 -32.50 -13.86
CA LEU A 296 -13.43 -32.86 -14.55
C LEU A 296 -12.36 -33.24 -13.52
N ASN A 297 -11.71 -34.38 -13.72
CA ASN A 297 -10.59 -34.79 -12.88
C ASN A 297 -9.28 -34.38 -13.56
N LEU A 298 -8.54 -33.46 -12.93
CA LEU A 298 -7.27 -32.94 -13.44
C LEU A 298 -6.07 -33.76 -12.95
N GLY A 299 -6.26 -34.64 -11.96
CA GLY A 299 -5.19 -35.42 -11.35
C GLY A 299 -4.20 -34.59 -10.52
N ALA A 300 -4.56 -33.34 -10.20
CA ALA A 300 -3.80 -32.46 -9.31
C ALA A 300 -4.39 -32.56 -7.88
N THR A 301 -3.75 -31.98 -6.87
CA THR A 301 -4.23 -32.05 -5.47
C THR A 301 -4.30 -30.69 -4.78
N SER A 302 -4.24 -29.60 -5.55
CA SER A 302 -4.15 -28.24 -5.02
C SER A 302 -5.42 -27.44 -5.27
N THR A 303 -5.72 -26.52 -4.35
CA THR A 303 -6.90 -25.66 -4.39
C THR A 303 -6.84 -24.67 -5.56
N LEU A 304 -7.90 -24.65 -6.37
CA LEU A 304 -8.09 -23.70 -7.44
C LEU A 304 -9.03 -22.58 -6.95
N ARG A 305 -8.69 -21.32 -7.22
CA ARG A 305 -9.35 -20.17 -6.57
C ARG A 305 -10.05 -19.23 -7.55
N GLY A 306 -9.32 -18.77 -8.55
CA GLY A 306 -9.79 -17.76 -9.49
C GLY A 306 -9.88 -18.31 -10.91
N VAL A 307 -10.86 -17.86 -11.67
CA VAL A 307 -11.02 -18.22 -13.09
C VAL A 307 -11.48 -17.01 -13.90
N ALA A 308 -10.90 -16.82 -15.08
CA ALA A 308 -11.29 -15.78 -16.04
C ALA A 308 -11.23 -16.29 -17.46
N HIS A 309 -11.91 -15.59 -18.38
CA HIS A 309 -11.92 -15.92 -19.80
C HIS A 309 -11.63 -14.68 -20.67
N SER A 310 -10.76 -14.82 -21.67
CA SER A 310 -10.34 -13.72 -22.55
C SER A 310 -11.24 -13.46 -23.76
N GLY A 311 -12.13 -14.40 -24.06
CA GLY A 311 -12.83 -14.50 -25.35
C GLY A 311 -12.31 -15.66 -26.20
N SER A 312 -11.07 -16.10 -25.97
CA SER A 312 -10.45 -17.23 -26.68
C SER A 312 -10.00 -18.38 -25.77
N ARG A 313 -9.78 -18.11 -24.48
CA ARG A 313 -9.35 -19.12 -23.50
C ARG A 313 -9.73 -18.78 -22.08
N PHE A 314 -9.82 -19.81 -21.26
CA PHE A 314 -9.84 -19.75 -19.81
C PHE A 314 -8.44 -19.73 -19.23
N VAL A 315 -8.29 -19.00 -18.13
CA VAL A 315 -7.15 -19.07 -17.21
C VAL A 315 -7.69 -19.32 -15.81
N VAL A 316 -7.13 -20.32 -15.13
CA VAL A 316 -7.41 -20.64 -13.73
C VAL A 316 -6.14 -20.42 -12.91
N VAL A 317 -6.30 -19.85 -11.72
CA VAL A 317 -5.20 -19.63 -10.76
C VAL A 317 -5.54 -20.24 -9.41
N GLY A 318 -4.54 -20.63 -8.63
CA GLY A 318 -4.77 -21.28 -7.34
C GLY A 318 -3.62 -21.19 -6.34
N ASP A 319 -3.67 -22.07 -5.36
CA ASP A 319 -2.60 -22.24 -4.37
C ASP A 319 -1.31 -22.73 -5.03
N TRP A 320 -0.18 -22.50 -4.36
CA TRP A 320 1.15 -22.89 -4.84
C TRP A 320 1.53 -22.33 -6.22
N GLY A 321 0.97 -21.17 -6.59
CA GLY A 321 1.27 -20.50 -7.86
C GLY A 321 0.77 -21.25 -9.09
N ILE A 322 -0.20 -22.16 -8.96
CA ILE A 322 -0.78 -22.88 -10.09
C ILE A 322 -1.42 -21.91 -11.07
N LEU A 323 -1.13 -22.14 -12.36
CA LEU A 323 -1.82 -21.52 -13.49
C LEU A 323 -2.18 -22.59 -14.52
N LEU A 324 -3.47 -22.72 -14.81
CA LEU A 324 -3.98 -23.62 -15.84
C LEU A 324 -4.61 -22.79 -16.97
N THR A 325 -4.45 -23.25 -18.20
CA THR A 325 -5.07 -22.64 -19.39
C THR A 325 -5.89 -23.67 -20.16
N SER A 326 -6.97 -23.22 -20.79
CA SER A 326 -7.82 -24.05 -21.65
C SER A 326 -8.52 -23.23 -22.72
N THR A 327 -8.59 -23.71 -23.96
CA THR A 327 -9.35 -23.04 -25.04
C THR A 327 -10.81 -23.48 -25.12
N ASP A 328 -11.16 -24.62 -24.53
CA ASP A 328 -12.48 -25.25 -24.62
C ASP A 328 -13.17 -25.44 -23.25
N GLY A 329 -12.44 -25.20 -22.16
CA GLY A 329 -12.82 -25.42 -20.77
C GLY A 329 -12.86 -26.90 -20.36
N LEU A 330 -12.41 -27.82 -21.22
CA LEU A 330 -12.42 -29.27 -21.00
C LEU A 330 -11.01 -29.86 -20.94
N THR A 331 -10.11 -29.34 -21.76
CA THR A 331 -8.71 -29.76 -21.82
C THR A 331 -7.84 -28.67 -21.22
N TRP A 332 -7.05 -29.03 -20.21
CA TRP A 332 -6.28 -28.08 -19.41
C TRP A 332 -4.80 -28.38 -19.48
N GLU A 333 -4.01 -27.32 -19.61
CA GLU A 333 -2.56 -27.37 -19.59
C GLU A 333 -2.03 -26.48 -18.48
N GLU A 334 -1.06 -26.96 -17.72
CA GLU A 334 -0.38 -26.18 -16.68
C GLU A 334 0.71 -25.31 -17.30
N VAL A 335 0.75 -24.04 -16.91
CA VAL A 335 1.83 -23.11 -17.22
C VAL A 335 2.66 -22.91 -15.94
N PRO A 336 3.90 -23.42 -15.88
CA PRO A 336 4.70 -23.34 -14.67
C PRO A 336 5.14 -21.90 -14.41
N LEU A 337 4.62 -21.30 -13.34
CA LEU A 337 5.02 -19.96 -12.88
C LEU A 337 6.28 -19.99 -12.00
N GLY A 338 6.69 -21.16 -11.50
CA GLY A 338 7.91 -21.29 -10.68
C GLY A 338 7.86 -20.53 -9.35
N MET A 339 6.66 -20.24 -8.84
CA MET A 339 6.42 -19.52 -7.58
C MET A 339 5.52 -20.35 -6.66
N THR A 340 5.54 -20.06 -5.36
CA THR A 340 4.75 -20.78 -4.35
C THR A 340 3.61 -19.94 -3.76
N ASN A 341 3.54 -18.65 -4.08
CA ASN A 341 2.50 -17.75 -3.57
C ASN A 341 1.11 -18.17 -4.09
N ALA A 342 0.11 -18.17 -3.21
CA ALA A 342 -1.28 -18.38 -3.61
C ALA A 342 -1.78 -17.19 -4.45
N LEU A 343 -2.47 -17.51 -5.55
CA LEU A 343 -3.19 -16.56 -6.39
C LEU A 343 -4.70 -16.70 -6.13
N PHE A 344 -5.37 -15.59 -5.86
CA PHE A 344 -6.77 -15.56 -5.43
C PHE A 344 -7.71 -15.12 -6.57
N GLY A 345 -7.38 -14.02 -7.24
CA GLY A 345 -8.22 -13.43 -8.29
C GLY A 345 -7.48 -13.33 -9.61
N VAL A 346 -8.22 -13.45 -10.72
CA VAL A 346 -7.70 -13.25 -12.08
C VAL A 346 -8.76 -12.55 -12.94
N VAL A 347 -8.33 -11.64 -13.82
CA VAL A 347 -9.20 -10.96 -14.80
C VAL A 347 -8.50 -10.83 -16.14
N TYR A 348 -9.28 -10.80 -17.22
CA TYR A 348 -8.80 -10.41 -18.55
C TYR A 348 -9.18 -8.98 -18.88
N GLY A 349 -8.23 -8.19 -19.39
CA GLY A 349 -8.43 -6.80 -19.77
C GLY A 349 -7.16 -6.23 -20.42
N GLY A 350 -7.28 -5.17 -21.22
CA GLY A 350 -6.09 -4.55 -21.84
C GLY A 350 -5.23 -5.52 -22.66
N ASN A 351 -5.87 -6.54 -23.26
CA ASN A 351 -5.25 -7.62 -24.04
C ASN A 351 -4.24 -8.48 -23.24
N ARG A 352 -4.51 -8.73 -21.95
CA ARG A 352 -3.71 -9.58 -21.07
C ARG A 352 -4.55 -10.09 -19.89
N PHE A 353 -4.08 -11.14 -19.23
CA PHE A 353 -4.57 -11.52 -17.91
C PHE A 353 -3.75 -10.85 -16.82
N ALA A 354 -4.42 -10.46 -15.74
CA ALA A 354 -3.80 -10.03 -14.50
C ALA A 354 -4.32 -10.90 -13.35
N ALA A 355 -3.43 -11.53 -12.61
CA ALA A 355 -3.73 -12.31 -11.42
C ALA A 355 -3.15 -11.63 -10.18
N VAL A 356 -3.85 -11.76 -9.06
CA VAL A 356 -3.49 -11.14 -7.78
C VAL A 356 -3.51 -12.17 -6.67
N GLY A 357 -2.65 -12.00 -5.66
CA GLY A 357 -2.42 -13.02 -4.66
C GLY A 357 -1.85 -12.55 -3.33
N SER A 358 -1.43 -13.55 -2.55
CA SER A 358 -0.79 -13.38 -1.24
C SER A 358 0.41 -12.43 -1.28
N GLY A 359 0.63 -11.67 -0.19
CA GLY A 359 1.73 -10.70 -0.09
C GLY A 359 1.67 -9.54 -1.10
N GLY A 360 0.49 -9.26 -1.69
CA GLY A 360 0.35 -8.24 -2.74
C GLY A 360 0.94 -8.66 -4.08
N THR A 361 1.08 -9.98 -4.30
CA THR A 361 1.59 -10.55 -5.55
C THR A 361 0.68 -10.14 -6.71
N ILE A 362 1.26 -9.63 -7.80
CA ILE A 362 0.56 -9.40 -9.06
C ILE A 362 1.32 -10.13 -10.17
N VAL A 363 0.62 -10.93 -10.98
CA VAL A 363 1.19 -11.62 -12.13
C VAL A 363 0.47 -11.16 -13.39
N ILE A 364 1.22 -10.74 -14.40
CA ILE A 364 0.69 -10.42 -15.72
C ILE A 364 1.01 -11.57 -16.66
N VAL A 365 -0.02 -12.11 -17.30
CA VAL A 365 0.09 -13.21 -18.25
C VAL A 365 -0.43 -12.71 -19.59
N ASN A 366 0.44 -12.70 -20.59
CA ASN A 366 0.13 -12.28 -21.94
C ASN A 366 -0.62 -13.40 -22.70
N ASP A 367 -1.23 -13.06 -23.84
CA ASP A 367 -1.97 -14.03 -24.66
C ASP A 367 -1.08 -15.17 -25.22
N ASP A 368 0.22 -14.93 -25.37
CA ASP A 368 1.21 -15.96 -25.73
C ASP A 368 1.66 -16.84 -24.55
N LEU A 369 1.02 -16.67 -23.39
CA LEU A 369 1.33 -17.33 -22.11
C LEU A 369 2.70 -16.97 -21.51
N SER A 370 3.41 -15.99 -22.07
CA SER A 370 4.52 -15.36 -21.36
C SER A 370 3.98 -14.61 -20.13
N TRP A 371 4.72 -14.67 -19.02
CA TRP A 371 4.29 -14.08 -17.77
C TRP A 371 5.40 -13.29 -17.09
N GLN A 372 5.00 -12.33 -16.25
CA GLN A 372 5.90 -11.57 -15.40
C GLN A 372 5.23 -11.23 -14.07
N VAL A 373 6.03 -11.24 -12.99
CA VAL A 373 5.58 -10.83 -11.65
C VAL A 373 5.83 -9.33 -11.50
N VAL A 374 4.78 -8.60 -11.12
CA VAL A 374 4.83 -7.17 -10.77
C VAL A 374 4.91 -7.08 -9.25
N ARG A 375 6.04 -6.58 -8.74
CA ARG A 375 6.31 -6.48 -7.29
C ARG A 375 6.13 -5.04 -6.83
N LEU A 376 5.24 -4.83 -5.85
CA LEU A 376 4.90 -3.51 -5.31
C LEU A 376 5.83 -3.05 -4.15
N GLY A 377 6.90 -3.80 -3.90
CA GLY A 377 7.82 -3.60 -2.76
C GLY A 377 8.83 -4.76 -2.64
N ALA A 378 9.33 -4.99 -1.42
CA ALA A 378 10.10 -6.18 -1.06
C ALA A 378 9.18 -7.30 -0.52
N THR A 379 9.58 -8.56 -0.68
CA THR A 379 8.95 -9.71 -0.01
C THR A 379 9.78 -10.21 1.16
N GLU A 380 10.98 -9.67 1.32
CA GLU A 380 11.95 -9.99 2.35
C GLU A 380 11.70 -9.14 3.61
N ASP A 381 12.01 -9.69 4.78
CA ASP A 381 11.96 -8.94 6.04
C ASP A 381 12.81 -7.68 5.96
N LEU A 382 12.21 -6.54 6.27
CA LEU A 382 12.91 -5.27 6.46
C LEU A 382 13.30 -5.15 7.94
N ASN A 383 14.56 -4.82 8.18
CA ASN A 383 15.18 -4.85 9.52
C ASN A 383 15.52 -3.46 10.04
N GLY A 384 15.85 -2.53 9.15
CA GLY A 384 16.29 -1.19 9.52
C GLY A 384 15.71 -0.13 8.60
N ALA A 385 15.49 1.07 9.15
CA ALA A 385 15.07 2.23 8.40
C ALA A 385 15.85 3.48 8.86
N ALA A 386 16.11 4.41 7.94
CA ALA A 386 16.70 5.70 8.23
C ALA A 386 16.11 6.79 7.33
N TYR A 387 16.24 8.04 7.75
CA TYR A 387 15.94 9.20 6.92
C TYR A 387 17.15 10.13 6.84
N GLY A 388 17.43 10.62 5.64
CA GLY A 388 18.56 11.50 5.37
C GLY A 388 18.52 12.04 3.96
N ASN A 389 19.14 13.18 3.71
CA ASN A 389 19.16 13.80 2.38
C ASN A 389 17.77 13.89 1.68
N GLY A 390 16.70 14.13 2.46
CA GLY A 390 15.34 14.20 1.94
C GLY A 390 14.69 12.86 1.58
N ARG A 391 15.26 11.73 1.98
CA ARG A 391 14.85 10.38 1.57
C ARG A 391 14.85 9.39 2.73
N PHE A 392 13.82 8.55 2.80
CA PHE A 392 13.79 7.33 3.59
C PHE A 392 14.51 6.20 2.87
N THR A 393 15.24 5.40 3.64
CA THR A 393 15.88 4.17 3.19
C THR A 393 15.47 3.05 4.14
N ALA A 394 15.07 1.90 3.59
CA ALA A 394 14.81 0.68 4.34
C ALA A 394 15.69 -0.46 3.82
N VAL A 395 16.23 -1.27 4.72
CA VAL A 395 17.14 -2.37 4.42
C VAL A 395 16.63 -3.68 5.01
N GLY A 396 16.94 -4.81 4.36
CA GLY A 396 16.39 -6.10 4.76
C GLY A 396 17.13 -7.33 4.25
N GLY A 397 16.43 -8.46 4.29
CA GLY A 397 16.92 -9.76 3.82
C GLY A 397 17.32 -9.79 2.36
N VAL A 398 18.25 -10.69 2.00
CA VAL A 398 18.70 -10.92 0.62
C VAL A 398 19.17 -9.63 -0.08
N GLY A 399 19.93 -8.80 0.65
CA GLY A 399 20.43 -7.50 0.14
C GLY A 399 19.34 -6.49 -0.21
N THR A 400 18.13 -6.64 0.33
CA THR A 400 17.00 -5.75 0.01
C THR A 400 17.28 -4.31 0.43
N LEU A 401 17.08 -3.39 -0.50
CA LEU A 401 17.21 -1.95 -0.28
C LEU A 401 16.07 -1.21 -0.96
N LEU A 402 15.28 -0.49 -0.17
CA LEU A 402 14.16 0.32 -0.65
C LEU A 402 14.39 1.78 -0.29
N THR A 403 13.90 2.69 -1.12
CA THR A 403 14.09 4.12 -0.94
C THR A 403 12.79 4.87 -1.25
N SER A 404 12.54 5.96 -0.52
CA SER A 404 11.34 6.79 -0.73
C SER A 404 11.58 8.24 -0.37
N PRO A 405 11.22 9.23 -1.20
CA PRO A 405 11.31 10.65 -0.82
C PRO A 405 10.27 11.05 0.24
N ASP A 406 9.12 10.37 0.30
CA ASP A 406 7.96 10.77 1.10
C ASP A 406 7.50 9.69 2.11
N GLY A 407 8.15 8.53 2.12
CA GLY A 407 7.77 7.36 2.93
C GLY A 407 6.55 6.61 2.40
N LEU A 408 5.88 7.12 1.37
CA LEU A 408 4.65 6.54 0.79
C LEU A 408 4.97 5.78 -0.51
N ARG A 409 5.89 6.29 -1.31
CA ARG A 409 6.28 5.70 -2.60
C ARG A 409 7.68 5.12 -2.51
N TRP A 410 7.78 3.80 -2.59
CA TRP A 410 9.04 3.09 -2.44
C TRP A 410 9.53 2.56 -3.78
N GLN A 411 10.83 2.70 -4.01
CA GLN A 411 11.52 2.09 -5.13
C GLN A 411 12.67 1.23 -4.62
N ARG A 412 12.90 0.09 -5.25
CA ARG A 412 14.04 -0.77 -4.94
C ARG A 412 15.30 -0.16 -5.55
N ALA A 413 16.37 -0.13 -4.77
CA ALA A 413 17.70 0.23 -5.22
C ALA A 413 18.59 -1.03 -5.25
N SER A 414 19.57 -1.04 -6.15
CA SER A 414 20.51 -2.16 -6.23
C SER A 414 21.56 -2.01 -5.12
N SER A 415 21.66 -3.01 -4.25
CA SER A 415 22.69 -3.10 -3.21
C SER A 415 23.97 -3.76 -3.69
N GLY A 416 23.91 -4.49 -4.82
CA GLY A 416 25.03 -5.28 -5.35
C GLY A 416 25.36 -6.55 -4.54
N THR A 417 24.52 -6.93 -3.58
CA THR A 417 24.75 -8.07 -2.67
C THR A 417 23.47 -8.85 -2.39
N THR A 418 23.62 -10.08 -1.91
CA THR A 418 22.54 -10.90 -1.33
C THR A 418 22.68 -11.07 0.18
N GLU A 419 23.68 -10.44 0.80
CA GLU A 419 23.88 -10.51 2.24
C GLU A 419 22.73 -9.85 3.02
N LEU A 420 22.46 -10.34 4.22
CA LEU A 420 21.45 -9.78 5.11
C LEU A 420 21.86 -8.37 5.55
N LEU A 421 21.00 -7.38 5.29
CA LEU A 421 21.16 -6.02 5.83
C LEU A 421 20.28 -5.83 7.06
N THR A 422 20.86 -5.33 8.14
CA THR A 422 20.25 -5.30 9.49
C THR A 422 20.01 -3.89 10.00
N GLY A 423 20.91 -2.96 9.68
CA GLY A 423 20.85 -1.58 10.17
C GLY A 423 21.24 -0.57 9.10
N VAL A 424 20.68 0.63 9.18
CA VAL A 424 21.02 1.75 8.30
C VAL A 424 20.94 3.06 9.09
N THR A 425 21.84 4.00 8.80
CA THR A 425 21.84 5.36 9.35
C THR A 425 22.19 6.37 8.27
N TYR A 426 21.92 7.65 8.52
CA TYR A 426 22.44 8.77 7.74
C TYR A 426 23.29 9.69 8.62
N GLY A 427 24.41 10.17 8.09
CA GLY A 427 25.33 11.07 8.77
C GLY A 427 26.44 11.52 7.81
N GLU A 428 27.13 12.62 8.09
CA GLU A 428 28.24 13.09 7.24
C GLU A 428 27.95 13.09 5.73
N GLY A 429 26.72 13.49 5.36
CA GLY A 429 26.28 13.57 3.97
C GLY A 429 25.98 12.22 3.28
N ARG A 430 25.98 11.09 4.00
CA ARG A 430 25.80 9.76 3.41
C ARG A 430 24.97 8.80 4.27
N PHE A 431 24.35 7.85 3.60
CA PHE A 431 23.83 6.65 4.20
C PHE A 431 24.95 5.63 4.42
N VAL A 432 24.84 4.89 5.52
CA VAL A 432 25.65 3.71 5.85
C VAL A 432 24.68 2.59 6.20
N ALA A 433 24.75 1.47 5.49
CA ALA A 433 24.03 0.25 5.81
C ALA A 433 25.01 -0.86 6.22
N VAL A 434 24.63 -1.65 7.22
CA VAL A 434 25.45 -2.73 7.78
C VAL A 434 24.66 -4.04 7.83
N GLY A 435 25.36 -5.16 7.92
CA GLY A 435 24.74 -6.48 7.90
C GLY A 435 25.70 -7.63 8.22
N SER A 436 25.37 -8.84 7.73
CA SER A 436 26.25 -10.02 7.82
C SER A 436 27.47 -9.85 6.93
N ASP A 437 28.62 -9.50 7.52
CA ASP A 437 29.90 -9.31 6.82
C ASP A 437 29.87 -8.30 5.67
N ILE A 438 28.94 -7.34 5.75
CA ILE A 438 28.69 -6.35 4.69
C ILE A 438 28.57 -4.94 5.28
N LEU A 439 29.16 -3.97 4.57
CA LEU A 439 28.99 -2.55 4.80
C LEU A 439 28.80 -1.85 3.47
N LEU A 440 27.71 -1.10 3.32
CA LEU A 440 27.38 -0.34 2.13
C LEU A 440 27.27 1.14 2.45
N ILE A 441 27.62 1.98 1.49
CA ILE A 441 27.48 3.44 1.57
C ILE A 441 26.71 3.99 0.37
N SER A 442 26.09 5.14 0.57
CA SER A 442 25.47 5.90 -0.51
C SER A 442 25.33 7.37 -0.16
N SER A 443 25.61 8.29 -1.08
CA SER A 443 25.37 9.73 -0.87
C SER A 443 23.91 10.13 -1.12
N ASP A 444 23.19 9.39 -1.98
CA ASP A 444 21.85 9.73 -2.47
C ASP A 444 20.77 8.72 -2.07
N GLY A 445 21.17 7.59 -1.48
CA GLY A 445 20.30 6.47 -1.12
C GLY A 445 19.91 5.59 -2.31
N LEU A 446 20.36 5.90 -3.53
CA LEU A 446 20.00 5.22 -4.77
C LEU A 446 21.12 4.31 -5.28
N ILE A 447 22.33 4.84 -5.28
CA ILE A 447 23.53 4.15 -5.75
C ILE A 447 24.32 3.74 -4.53
N TRP A 448 24.54 2.44 -4.38
CA TRP A 448 25.20 1.87 -3.22
C TRP A 448 26.51 1.22 -3.62
N GLU A 449 27.52 1.46 -2.81
CA GLU A 449 28.85 0.90 -2.98
C GLU A 449 29.25 0.12 -1.72
N GLN A 450 29.86 -1.03 -1.91
CA GLN A 450 30.39 -1.82 -0.80
C GLN A 450 31.71 -1.24 -0.32
N VAL A 451 31.83 -1.10 1.00
CA VAL A 451 33.08 -0.77 1.67
C VAL A 451 33.71 -2.06 2.18
N PRO A 452 34.96 -2.36 1.80
CA PRO A 452 35.67 -3.54 2.30
C PRO A 452 35.85 -3.49 3.82
N LEU A 453 35.61 -4.61 4.48
CA LEU A 453 35.93 -4.82 5.89
C LEU A 453 37.31 -5.46 6.03
N GLU A 454 38.11 -5.00 7.00
CA GLU A 454 39.44 -5.57 7.27
C GLU A 454 39.37 -6.98 7.90
N ALA A 455 38.23 -7.31 8.52
CA ALA A 455 37.93 -8.60 9.11
C ALA A 455 36.42 -8.88 9.02
N SER A 456 36.03 -10.14 9.15
CA SER A 456 34.62 -10.54 9.27
C SER A 456 33.99 -9.86 10.48
N ALA A 457 32.82 -9.26 10.27
CA ALA A 457 32.02 -8.58 11.27
C ALA A 457 30.54 -8.69 10.89
N VAL A 458 29.78 -9.41 11.71
CA VAL A 458 28.30 -9.44 11.62
C VAL A 458 27.76 -8.31 12.48
N LEU A 459 27.15 -7.32 11.83
CA LEU A 459 26.68 -6.08 12.47
C LEU A 459 25.16 -6.05 12.51
N PHE A 460 24.60 -5.44 13.56
CA PHE A 460 23.16 -5.32 13.79
C PHE A 460 22.68 -3.87 13.76
N GLY A 461 23.43 -2.96 14.38
CA GLY A 461 23.04 -1.56 14.53
C GLY A 461 24.15 -0.61 14.10
N VAL A 462 23.76 0.56 13.59
CA VAL A 462 24.69 1.63 13.22
C VAL A 462 24.07 2.99 13.52
N THR A 463 24.88 3.94 14.00
CA THR A 463 24.46 5.33 14.26
C THR A 463 25.53 6.30 13.80
N TYR A 464 25.15 7.55 13.56
CA TYR A 464 26.07 8.68 13.47
C TYR A 464 25.77 9.70 14.58
N GLY A 465 26.82 10.18 15.24
CA GLY A 465 26.72 11.20 16.29
C GLY A 465 28.10 11.62 16.76
N GLY A 466 28.24 12.78 17.40
CA GLY A 466 29.54 13.25 17.88
C GLY A 466 30.64 13.33 16.81
N GLY A 467 30.26 13.48 15.52
CA GLY A 467 31.19 13.50 14.38
C GLY A 467 31.71 12.13 13.94
N ARG A 468 30.99 11.04 14.24
CA ARG A 468 31.47 9.67 14.05
C ARG A 468 30.34 8.67 13.82
N PHE A 469 30.57 7.74 12.91
CA PHE A 469 29.82 6.51 12.80
C PHE A 469 30.30 5.46 13.80
N VAL A 470 29.35 4.75 14.38
CA VAL A 470 29.58 3.58 15.23
C VAL A 470 28.63 2.49 14.78
N ALA A 471 29.17 1.31 14.47
CA ALA A 471 28.42 0.09 14.17
C ALA A 471 28.71 -0.98 15.21
N VAL A 472 27.69 -1.73 15.63
CA VAL A 472 27.77 -2.74 16.68
C VAL A 472 27.14 -4.07 16.23
N GLY A 473 27.57 -5.20 16.79
CA GLY A 473 27.08 -6.51 16.37
C GLY A 473 27.47 -7.70 17.23
N VAL A 474 27.70 -8.85 16.57
CA VAL A 474 27.97 -10.17 17.18
C VAL A 474 29.26 -10.14 18.02
N PHE A 475 29.26 -10.88 19.12
CA PHE A 475 30.29 -10.95 20.16
C PHE A 475 30.92 -9.60 20.54
N GLY A 476 30.09 -8.56 20.72
CA GLY A 476 30.55 -7.22 21.07
C GLY A 476 31.33 -6.50 19.96
N SER A 477 31.27 -7.00 18.71
CA SER A 477 31.91 -6.36 17.56
C SER A 477 31.52 -4.90 17.49
N THR A 478 32.50 -4.00 17.46
CA THR A 478 32.28 -2.56 17.37
C THR A 478 33.24 -1.97 16.35
N LEU A 479 32.70 -1.30 15.34
CA LEU A 479 33.47 -0.62 14.31
C LEU A 479 33.15 0.87 14.35
N THR A 480 34.14 1.69 14.00
CA THR A 480 33.97 3.14 13.96
C THR A 480 34.59 3.77 12.73
N SER A 481 33.99 4.86 12.27
CA SER A 481 34.47 5.66 11.16
C SER A 481 34.13 7.13 11.35
N ARG A 482 34.95 8.05 10.84
CA ARG A 482 34.60 9.48 10.80
C ARG A 482 33.89 9.85 9.49
N ASP A 483 34.17 9.14 8.42
CA ASP A 483 33.75 9.46 7.05
C ASP A 483 32.81 8.40 6.46
N GLY A 484 32.59 7.27 7.14
CA GLY A 484 31.82 6.13 6.63
C GLY A 484 32.53 5.31 5.56
N LEU A 485 33.76 5.68 5.16
CA LEU A 485 34.59 4.97 4.17
C LEU A 485 35.65 4.11 4.84
N THR A 486 36.30 4.67 5.86
CA THR A 486 37.40 4.00 6.55
C THR A 486 36.93 3.54 7.92
N TRP A 487 36.81 2.24 8.10
CA TRP A 487 36.30 1.64 9.34
C TRP A 487 37.41 0.96 10.11
N LYS A 488 37.40 1.16 11.43
CA LYS A 488 38.33 0.52 12.36
C LYS A 488 37.56 -0.24 13.41
N GLN A 489 37.97 -1.47 13.68
CA GLN A 489 37.46 -2.22 14.81
C GLN A 489 38.01 -1.65 16.13
N VAL A 490 37.14 -1.56 17.14
CA VAL A 490 37.49 -1.11 18.49
C VAL A 490 36.95 -2.11 19.51
N ALA A 491 37.64 -2.24 20.64
CA ALA A 491 37.20 -3.12 21.71
C ALA A 491 36.00 -2.49 22.44
N SER A 492 34.87 -3.22 22.48
CA SER A 492 33.70 -2.84 23.28
C SER A 492 33.86 -3.19 24.77
N GLY A 493 34.72 -4.16 25.08
CA GLY A 493 34.87 -4.72 26.42
C GLY A 493 33.76 -5.70 26.83
N SER A 494 32.89 -6.12 25.90
CA SER A 494 31.87 -7.15 26.11
C SER A 494 31.99 -8.29 25.09
N LEU A 495 31.58 -9.49 25.49
CA LEU A 495 31.43 -10.64 24.61
C LEU A 495 29.96 -10.89 24.22
N GLN A 496 29.03 -10.10 24.76
CA GLN A 496 27.60 -10.21 24.45
C GLN A 496 27.27 -9.56 23.11
N HIS A 497 26.22 -10.04 22.44
CA HIS A 497 25.73 -9.41 21.22
C HIS A 497 25.21 -8.00 21.48
N LEU A 498 25.57 -7.04 20.63
CA LEU A 498 25.08 -5.67 20.69
C LEU A 498 24.11 -5.42 19.53
N TYR A 499 22.85 -5.11 19.82
CA TYR A 499 21.79 -5.03 18.83
C TYR A 499 21.57 -3.61 18.29
N ALA A 500 21.71 -2.59 19.14
CA ALA A 500 21.47 -1.20 18.75
C ALA A 500 22.45 -0.25 19.43
N VAL A 501 22.67 0.90 18.77
CA VAL A 501 23.51 1.98 19.28
C VAL A 501 22.88 3.32 18.93
N THR A 502 22.95 4.30 19.83
CA THR A 502 22.50 5.67 19.60
C THR A 502 23.50 6.66 20.18
N HIS A 503 23.35 7.95 19.84
CA HIS A 503 24.14 9.03 20.40
C HIS A 503 23.24 10.17 20.89
N GLY A 504 23.48 10.62 22.12
CA GLY A 504 22.71 11.67 22.78
C GLY A 504 23.45 12.19 24.01
N ALA A 505 23.11 13.38 24.50
CA ALA A 505 23.75 13.97 25.69
C ALA A 505 25.31 13.92 25.70
N GLY A 506 25.95 13.98 24.51
CA GLY A 506 27.41 13.89 24.36
C GLY A 506 28.01 12.48 24.53
N ARG A 507 27.21 11.42 24.39
CA ARG A 507 27.61 10.03 24.63
C ARG A 507 26.92 9.07 23.68
N PHE A 508 27.65 8.05 23.26
CA PHE A 508 27.12 6.84 22.64
C PHE A 508 26.64 5.86 23.71
N VAL A 509 25.50 5.23 23.42
CA VAL A 509 24.93 4.14 24.23
C VAL A 509 24.67 2.97 23.29
N ALA A 510 25.27 1.81 23.57
CA ALA A 510 24.99 0.56 22.89
C ALA A 510 24.26 -0.40 23.83
N VAL A 511 23.26 -1.12 23.31
CA VAL A 511 22.43 -2.06 24.08
C VAL A 511 22.41 -3.44 23.44
N GLY A 512 22.23 -4.49 24.23
CA GLY A 512 22.43 -5.85 23.75
C GLY A 512 21.81 -6.98 24.58
N GLU A 513 22.34 -8.17 24.31
CA GLU A 513 21.99 -9.43 24.97
C GLU A 513 22.29 -9.38 26.49
N GLU A 514 21.52 -10.14 27.26
CA GLU A 514 21.62 -10.23 28.73
C GLU A 514 21.57 -8.86 29.46
N GLY A 515 20.81 -7.89 28.93
CA GLY A 515 20.69 -6.56 29.53
C GLY A 515 21.94 -5.70 29.38
N THR A 516 22.88 -6.07 28.50
CA THR A 516 24.12 -5.33 28.27
C THR A 516 23.84 -3.90 27.85
N ILE A 517 24.42 -2.94 28.59
CA ILE A 517 24.51 -1.54 28.18
C ILE A 517 25.98 -1.10 28.26
N LEU A 518 26.48 -0.53 27.17
CA LEU A 518 27.81 0.06 27.09
C LEU A 518 27.70 1.54 26.76
N THR A 519 28.61 2.34 27.32
CA THR A 519 28.68 3.78 27.02
C THR A 519 30.05 4.23 26.58
N SER A 520 30.09 5.27 25.75
CA SER A 520 31.34 5.89 25.29
C SER A 520 31.11 7.37 24.98
N THR A 521 32.03 8.25 25.36
CA THR A 521 31.96 9.68 24.99
C THR A 521 32.60 9.98 23.64
N ASP A 522 33.38 9.04 23.08
CA ASP A 522 34.19 9.25 21.88
C ASP A 522 33.99 8.18 20.79
N GLY A 523 33.19 7.15 21.07
CA GLY A 523 32.95 6.00 20.20
C GLY A 523 34.17 5.08 20.04
N LEU A 524 35.21 5.26 20.87
CA LEU A 524 36.44 4.48 20.88
C LEU A 524 36.60 3.70 22.18
N ASN A 525 36.38 4.37 23.30
CA ASN A 525 36.58 3.83 24.63
C ASN A 525 35.23 3.52 25.25
N TRP A 526 34.93 2.24 25.42
CA TRP A 526 33.64 1.76 25.92
C TRP A 526 33.74 1.30 27.37
N GLN A 527 32.69 1.61 28.13
CA GLN A 527 32.57 1.24 29.53
C GLN A 527 31.22 0.56 29.77
N PRO A 528 31.20 -0.62 30.43
CA PRO A 528 29.96 -1.28 30.76
C PRO A 528 29.21 -0.53 31.85
N VAL A 529 27.88 -0.51 31.73
CA VAL A 529 26.95 -0.02 32.74
C VAL A 529 26.23 -1.24 33.31
N SER A 530 26.48 -1.55 34.58
CA SER A 530 25.83 -2.67 35.24
C SER A 530 24.40 -2.31 35.63
N LEU A 531 23.44 -2.97 35.00
CA LEU A 531 22.05 -2.97 35.41
C LEU A 531 21.68 -4.35 35.97
N GLY A 532 20.73 -4.38 36.92
CA GLY A 532 20.21 -5.62 37.49
C GLY A 532 19.19 -6.36 36.61
N THR A 533 19.10 -6.06 35.31
CA THR A 533 18.22 -6.78 34.37
C THR A 533 19.04 -7.70 33.48
N THR A 534 18.48 -8.87 33.19
CA THR A 534 19.06 -9.88 32.28
C THR A 534 18.31 -9.94 30.94
N GLN A 535 17.31 -9.07 30.72
CA GLN A 535 16.46 -9.13 29.54
C GLN A 535 17.14 -8.50 28.33
N PHE A 536 16.89 -9.03 27.13
CA PHE A 536 17.59 -8.58 25.93
C PHE A 536 17.05 -7.22 25.49
N LEU A 537 17.95 -6.27 25.26
CA LEU A 537 17.64 -4.92 24.79
C LEU A 537 17.88 -4.86 23.29
N ARG A 538 16.85 -4.49 22.52
CA ARG A 538 16.84 -4.57 21.06
C ARG A 538 16.97 -3.22 20.37
N GLY A 539 16.45 -2.16 20.98
CA GLY A 539 16.47 -0.81 20.43
C GLY A 539 16.84 0.24 21.48
N VAL A 540 17.45 1.33 21.05
CA VAL A 540 17.74 2.49 21.91
C VAL A 540 17.65 3.79 21.11
N ALA A 541 17.02 4.81 21.68
CA ALA A 541 16.92 6.15 21.08
C ALA A 541 17.15 7.24 22.14
N TYR A 542 17.60 8.41 21.69
CA TYR A 542 17.71 9.60 22.53
C TYR A 542 16.78 10.71 22.04
N GLY A 543 16.04 11.33 22.96
CA GLY A 543 15.04 12.33 22.69
C GLY A 543 14.48 12.94 23.96
N ALA A 544 13.85 14.12 23.90
CA ALA A 544 13.27 14.79 25.07
C ALA A 544 14.21 14.84 26.31
N GLY A 545 15.53 14.93 26.09
CA GLY A 545 16.54 14.96 27.15
C GLY A 545 16.87 13.59 27.80
N ARG A 546 16.54 12.47 27.16
CA ARG A 546 16.69 11.14 27.74
C ARG A 546 16.92 10.03 26.70
N PHE A 547 17.67 9.02 27.10
CA PHE A 547 17.74 7.70 26.47
C PHE A 547 16.57 6.80 26.87
N VAL A 548 16.00 6.14 25.88
CA VAL A 548 15.01 5.07 26.07
C VAL A 548 15.55 3.82 25.39
N ALA A 549 15.70 2.73 26.15
CA ALA A 549 16.03 1.41 25.63
C ALA A 549 14.81 0.50 25.73
N VAL A 550 14.55 -0.26 24.68
CA VAL A 550 13.40 -1.18 24.57
C VAL A 550 13.89 -2.59 24.26
N GLY A 551 13.14 -3.59 24.67
CA GLY A 551 13.57 -4.98 24.52
C GLY A 551 12.45 -6.00 24.59
N ILE A 552 12.86 -7.26 24.76
CA ILE A 552 11.94 -8.39 24.91
C ILE A 552 11.37 -8.45 26.32
N THR A 553 10.38 -9.32 26.53
CA THR A 553 9.66 -9.52 27.79
C THR A 553 9.14 -8.22 28.38
N ARG A 554 8.63 -7.33 27.51
CA ARG A 554 8.02 -6.04 27.90
C ARG A 554 8.98 -5.04 28.55
N THR A 555 10.27 -5.14 28.27
CA THR A 555 11.28 -4.27 28.90
C THR A 555 11.32 -2.88 28.26
N ILE A 556 11.15 -1.84 29.07
CA ILE A 556 11.49 -0.44 28.73
C ILE A 556 12.39 0.12 29.83
N LEU A 557 13.53 0.70 29.46
CA LEU A 557 14.45 1.36 30.39
C LEU A 557 14.66 2.81 29.99
N THR A 558 14.84 3.67 30.98
CA THR A 558 14.97 5.12 30.77
C THR A 558 16.17 5.70 31.51
N SER A 559 16.89 6.64 30.89
CA SER A 559 18.05 7.29 31.51
C SER A 559 18.28 8.69 30.98
N THR A 560 18.54 9.67 31.86
CA THR A 560 18.88 11.04 31.44
C THR A 560 20.37 11.22 31.11
N ASP A 561 21.24 10.31 31.56
CA ASP A 561 22.69 10.42 31.44
C ASP A 561 23.35 9.22 30.73
N GLY A 562 22.60 8.15 30.46
CA GLY A 562 23.09 6.89 29.88
C GLY A 562 23.81 5.97 30.88
N LEU A 563 23.96 6.37 32.14
CA LEU A 563 24.64 5.60 33.20
C LEU A 563 23.66 5.06 34.23
N THR A 564 22.66 5.86 34.59
CA THR A 564 21.66 5.50 35.59
C THR A 564 20.36 5.19 34.87
N TRP A 565 19.91 3.94 34.92
CA TRP A 565 18.70 3.51 34.23
C TRP A 565 17.60 3.13 35.20
N VAL A 566 16.39 3.56 34.87
CA VAL A 566 15.17 3.27 35.62
C VAL A 566 14.27 2.38 34.75
N PRO A 567 13.84 1.22 35.26
CA PRO A 567 12.91 0.36 34.53
C PRO A 567 11.50 0.95 34.51
N SER A 568 10.80 0.71 33.41
CA SER A 568 9.39 0.94 33.22
C SER A 568 8.76 -0.32 32.64
N GLU A 569 7.52 -0.59 33.01
CA GLU A 569 6.76 -1.71 32.46
C GLU A 569 6.29 -1.36 31.04
N GLY A 570 6.65 -2.20 30.07
CA GLY A 570 6.04 -2.22 28.75
C GLY A 570 4.83 -3.15 28.70
N THR A 571 4.15 -3.18 27.55
CA THR A 571 3.01 -4.10 27.33
C THR A 571 3.38 -5.31 26.48
N ARG A 572 4.38 -5.19 25.61
CA ARG A 572 4.79 -6.21 24.62
C ARG A 572 6.29 -6.12 24.30
N ASP A 573 6.79 -7.09 23.54
CA ASP A 573 8.16 -7.12 23.05
C ASP A 573 8.39 -6.07 21.98
N LEU A 574 9.47 -5.31 22.12
CA LEU A 574 9.82 -4.18 21.27
C LEU A 574 11.18 -4.41 20.62
N TYR A 575 11.28 -4.11 19.34
CA TYR A 575 12.47 -4.39 18.53
C TYR A 575 13.23 -3.12 18.12
N ALA A 576 12.53 -2.01 17.89
CA ALA A 576 13.15 -0.74 17.54
C ALA A 576 12.41 0.44 18.16
N ILE A 577 13.12 1.56 18.27
CA ILE A 577 12.59 2.83 18.77
C ILE A 577 13.27 3.99 18.06
N ALA A 578 12.49 5.03 17.73
CA ALA A 578 12.99 6.28 17.20
C ALA A 578 12.39 7.47 17.95
N TYR A 579 13.10 8.59 17.95
CA TYR A 579 12.59 9.86 18.43
C TYR A 579 12.59 10.89 17.31
N GLY A 580 11.51 11.65 17.21
CA GLY A 580 11.35 12.72 16.24
C GLY A 580 9.97 13.34 16.36
N GLY A 581 9.78 14.56 15.86
CA GLY A 581 8.49 15.25 16.02
C GLY A 581 8.04 15.32 17.49
N GLY A 582 8.97 15.63 18.40
CA GLY A 582 8.65 15.75 19.83
C GLY A 582 8.22 14.46 20.55
N ARG A 583 8.33 13.27 19.92
CA ARG A 583 7.88 12.01 20.52
C ARG A 583 8.77 10.82 20.18
N PHE A 584 8.71 9.83 21.06
CA PHE A 584 9.20 8.49 20.84
C PHE A 584 8.13 7.62 20.18
N VAL A 585 8.57 6.77 19.27
CA VAL A 585 7.79 5.68 18.70
C VAL A 585 8.60 4.40 18.82
N ALA A 586 8.07 3.42 19.55
CA ALA A 586 8.64 2.08 19.68
C ALA A 586 7.77 1.07 18.93
N VAL A 587 8.40 0.14 18.22
CA VAL A 587 7.72 -0.86 17.39
C VAL A 587 8.20 -2.26 17.72
N GLY A 588 7.36 -3.27 17.53
CA GLY A 588 7.69 -4.63 17.97
C GLY A 588 6.78 -5.75 17.49
N GLU A 589 6.70 -6.79 18.33
CA GLU A 589 5.98 -8.03 18.04
C GLU A 589 4.49 -7.78 17.77
N TRP A 590 3.85 -8.61 16.94
CA TRP A 590 2.40 -8.52 16.65
C TRP A 590 1.92 -7.15 16.15
N GLY A 591 2.77 -6.42 15.42
CA GLY A 591 2.44 -5.09 14.92
C GLY A 591 2.40 -4.02 16.00
N THR A 592 3.00 -4.24 17.17
CA THR A 592 2.95 -3.28 18.28
C THR A 592 3.53 -1.93 17.86
N ILE A 593 2.81 -0.84 18.14
CA ILE A 593 3.31 0.54 18.08
C ILE A 593 2.98 1.21 19.42
N LEU A 594 4.01 1.65 20.14
CA LEU A 594 3.87 2.47 21.34
C LEU A 594 4.39 3.87 21.07
N THR A 595 3.68 4.88 21.58
CA THR A 595 4.06 6.29 21.46
C THR A 595 4.21 6.94 22.83
N SER A 596 5.14 7.88 22.95
CA SER A 596 5.38 8.62 24.19
C SER A 596 6.00 9.98 23.90
N THR A 597 5.51 11.06 24.49
CA THR A 597 6.13 12.40 24.36
C THR A 597 7.26 12.61 25.37
N ASP A 598 7.24 11.89 26.47
CA ASP A 598 8.19 12.04 27.57
C ASP A 598 9.12 10.84 27.74
N GLY A 599 8.91 9.73 27.05
CA GLY A 599 9.63 8.46 27.18
C GLY A 599 9.36 7.69 28.48
N LEU A 600 8.43 8.13 29.32
CA LEU A 600 8.00 7.48 30.58
C LEU A 600 6.61 6.88 30.43
N THR A 601 5.69 7.65 29.86
CA THR A 601 4.28 7.29 29.73
C THR A 601 4.01 6.84 28.30
N TRP A 602 3.55 5.60 28.15
CA TRP A 602 3.38 4.97 26.85
C TRP A 602 1.92 4.74 26.52
N LYS A 603 1.57 5.03 25.27
CA LYS A 603 0.25 4.75 24.70
C LYS A 603 0.41 3.82 23.51
N GLU A 604 -0.32 2.70 23.54
CA GLU A 604 -0.43 1.81 22.39
C GLU A 604 -1.30 2.44 21.30
N VAL A 605 -0.84 2.31 20.07
CA VAL A 605 -1.46 2.87 18.87
C VAL A 605 -1.78 1.71 17.92
N PRO A 606 -3.03 1.60 17.43
CA PRO A 606 -3.37 0.56 16.46
C PRO A 606 -2.54 0.70 15.18
N SER A 607 -1.82 -0.37 14.84
CA SER A 607 -1.03 -0.46 13.60
C SER A 607 -1.81 -1.04 12.43
N GLY A 608 -2.93 -1.73 12.71
CA GLY A 608 -3.73 -2.43 11.70
C GLY A 608 -3.09 -3.72 11.18
N THR A 609 -2.02 -4.22 11.82
CA THR A 609 -1.30 -5.43 11.41
C THR A 609 -0.99 -6.33 12.61
N MET A 610 -0.87 -7.64 12.37
CA MET A 610 -0.33 -8.61 13.33
C MET A 610 1.11 -9.02 13.02
N TRP A 611 1.71 -8.47 11.95
CA TRP A 611 3.09 -8.75 11.56
C TRP A 611 4.07 -7.95 12.41
N GLY A 612 5.18 -8.57 12.81
CA GLY A 612 6.22 -7.91 13.61
C GLY A 612 6.86 -6.73 12.87
N LEU A 613 7.08 -5.63 13.60
CA LEU A 613 7.75 -4.42 13.11
C LEU A 613 9.17 -4.39 13.68
N HIS A 614 10.17 -4.36 12.82
CA HIS A 614 11.58 -4.53 13.19
C HIS A 614 12.36 -3.23 13.23
N GLY A 615 11.96 -2.22 12.44
CA GLY A 615 12.66 -0.93 12.33
C GLY A 615 11.69 0.25 12.30
N VAL A 616 12.15 1.41 12.77
CA VAL A 616 11.38 2.66 12.70
C VAL A 616 12.32 3.86 12.52
N ALA A 617 11.92 4.83 11.70
CA ALA A 617 12.65 6.07 11.48
C ALA A 617 11.71 7.27 11.42
N TYR A 618 12.19 8.45 11.84
CA TYR A 618 11.48 9.72 11.68
C TYR A 618 12.15 10.58 10.62
N GLY A 619 11.35 11.22 9.78
CA GLY A 619 11.82 12.09 8.70
C GLY A 619 10.68 12.76 7.96
N GLY A 620 10.92 13.91 7.32
CA GLY A 620 9.89 14.57 6.51
C GLY A 620 8.54 14.82 7.22
N GLY A 621 8.56 15.00 8.57
CA GLY A 621 7.35 15.22 9.38
C GLY A 621 6.51 13.97 9.67
N ARG A 622 7.07 12.76 9.54
CA ARG A 622 6.37 11.50 9.80
C ARG A 622 7.31 10.40 10.26
N PHE A 623 6.73 9.35 10.84
CA PHE A 623 7.42 8.10 11.10
C PHE A 623 7.15 7.08 9.99
N VAL A 624 8.16 6.26 9.70
CA VAL A 624 8.07 5.06 8.88
C VAL A 624 8.49 3.89 9.74
N ALA A 625 7.64 2.87 9.86
CA ALA A 625 7.97 1.59 10.48
C ALA A 625 8.05 0.50 9.41
N VAL A 626 9.02 -0.40 9.55
CA VAL A 626 9.27 -1.49 8.60
C VAL A 626 9.35 -2.82 9.35
N GLY A 627 9.00 -3.91 8.69
CA GLY A 627 8.94 -5.21 9.37
C GLY A 627 8.88 -6.40 8.45
N LYS A 628 8.23 -7.45 8.96
CA LYS A 628 8.14 -8.76 8.34
C LYS A 628 7.47 -8.71 6.95
N ASP A 629 7.94 -9.55 6.03
CA ASP A 629 7.41 -9.71 4.67
C ASP A 629 7.34 -8.39 3.87
N GLY A 630 8.35 -7.53 4.03
CA GLY A 630 8.44 -6.26 3.33
C GLY A 630 7.44 -5.20 3.80
N LEU A 631 6.78 -5.40 4.95
CA LEU A 631 5.78 -4.47 5.46
C LEU A 631 6.40 -3.09 5.73
N ILE A 632 5.71 -2.05 5.26
CA ILE A 632 6.00 -0.65 5.57
C ILE A 632 4.71 0.02 6.05
N LEU A 633 4.78 0.67 7.22
CA LEU A 633 3.73 1.49 7.79
C LEU A 633 4.20 2.94 7.88
N VAL A 634 3.28 3.88 7.70
CA VAL A 634 3.59 5.32 7.77
C VAL A 634 2.63 6.01 8.73
N SER A 635 3.15 6.86 9.60
CA SER A 635 2.33 7.69 10.48
C SER A 635 1.66 8.82 9.69
N PRO A 636 0.52 9.37 10.18
CA PRO A 636 0.00 10.64 9.70
C PRO A 636 1.07 11.74 9.73
N PRO A 637 0.99 12.75 8.85
CA PRO A 637 1.83 13.94 8.97
C PRO A 637 1.47 14.67 10.28
N GLY A 638 2.47 14.95 11.11
CA GLY A 638 2.23 15.64 12.38
C GLY A 638 3.52 16.16 13.02
N PRO A 639 3.43 17.21 13.84
CA PRO A 639 4.56 17.71 14.62
C PRO A 639 5.01 16.74 15.70
#